data_AF-A0A1I7ZXV3-F1
#
_entry.id   AF-A0A1I7ZXV3-F1
#
_cell.length_a   1.000
_cell.length_b   1.000
_cell.length_c   1.000
_cell.angle_alpha   90.00
_cell.angle_beta   90.00
_cell.angle_gamma   90.00
#
_symmetry.space_group_name_H-M   'P 1'
#
loop_
_entity.id
_entity.type
_entity.pdbx_description
1 polymer ?
#
loop_
_entity_poly.entity_id
_entity_poly.type
_entity_poly.pdbx_seq_one_letter_code
_entity_poly.pdbx_strand_id
1 'polypeptide(L)'
;MSRRTGGTSTLYESRDSSEQSDVDFAKRPQNGVNGHVIDVTANCCRIEFADKVVGRQLYKYAVEMRINGKQFTSPSILRRIFWKVVDKHRNVFPGYGIVFDDRDSLFSLRSIPVNKLELHFGRDDTSTITLELKNEILFEVGREYGELQVAFLNALLTQAERCSIGSTADSARAGSSSTSVSVQGEPQKIFVVRDNLFFVPGNGVEASYIGRGLEMWYALHSLVSLGERSEAIVNYDKKCGVFLKMKMPILEYYVCFVNGRRRLEPQDYERLRSKSLNARQRSELKDSLKGLSFIATYGAKMHYKFYDLLETGARTTFFEWENREDGTKERISVAHYFQKHWDVQLQLPDFPLIQVAPHTKRIYIPMELLMISDRPQRFRKPLPDDCMAEALKVATITPRERFLTIQRLMEKIQINEKSRFMEKFGVAVDKRMIRTDARVLPLPVLTVMDGQEQFKPDPRASWKLDKVQSNGDQKTVIGVIVDNEIRDSMGAQFVNHFNVLVTACREIGVQFVDEGYFEPCSTFFLKSREDIERKVEDLLGILRREYRDIGYYKILILFVTSERNDLNYGDLKATCELQYRVVLEKTFRKIIDKRSNPRTVGLLPSATARNIALKINVKLGGVTTAALPRQLEQNGTLSLHPRNQRSSSVSTCLTVERKAKCRSLPCPDQLI
;
A
#
# COMPACT_ATOMS: atom_id res chain seq x y z
N MET A 1 -30.10 1.05 -21.66
CA MET A 1 -30.46 2.07 -20.65
C MET A 1 -29.62 1.86 -19.40
N SER A 2 -29.04 2.94 -18.88
CA SER A 2 -28.33 3.11 -17.58
C SER A 2 -27.12 2.19 -17.26
N ARG A 3 -25.94 2.58 -17.74
CA ARG A 3 -24.64 2.12 -17.21
C ARG A 3 -24.30 2.96 -15.97
N ARG A 4 -24.36 2.37 -14.77
CA ARG A 4 -23.85 2.98 -13.53
C ARG A 4 -22.32 2.86 -13.46
N THR A 5 -21.65 3.99 -13.63
CA THR A 5 -20.21 4.17 -13.37
C THR A 5 -19.96 4.24 -11.87
N GLY A 6 -19.30 3.22 -11.31
CA GLY A 6 -18.80 3.22 -9.94
C GLY A 6 -17.60 4.17 -9.79
N GLY A 7 -17.88 5.42 -9.41
CA GLY A 7 -16.87 6.34 -8.92
C GLY A 7 -16.45 5.94 -7.51
N THR A 8 -15.14 5.77 -7.30
CA THR A 8 -14.53 5.73 -5.98
C THR A 8 -14.59 7.12 -5.38
N SER A 9 -15.70 7.42 -4.67
CA SER A 9 -15.77 8.56 -3.76
C SER A 9 -14.74 8.35 -2.65
N THR A 10 -13.69 9.16 -2.68
CA THR A 10 -12.95 9.53 -1.49
C THR A 10 -13.94 10.32 -0.62
N LEU A 11 -14.11 9.88 0.61
CA LEU A 11 -14.86 10.60 1.64
C LEU A 11 -14.06 11.87 1.96
N TYR A 12 -14.29 12.92 1.16
CA TYR A 12 -14.36 14.26 1.70
C TYR A 12 -15.85 14.50 1.87
N GLU A 13 -16.34 14.24 3.08
CA GLU A 13 -17.57 14.89 3.51
C GLU A 13 -17.37 16.38 3.30
N SER A 14 -18.25 16.96 2.50
CA SER A 14 -18.59 18.37 2.61
C SER A 14 -18.88 18.62 4.09
N ARG A 15 -17.94 19.24 4.79
CA ARG A 15 -18.27 19.83 6.09
C ARG A 15 -19.32 20.89 5.79
N ASP A 16 -20.57 20.59 6.14
CA ASP A 16 -21.56 21.62 6.37
C ASP A 16 -20.93 22.64 7.32
N SER A 17 -20.91 23.89 6.89
CA SER A 17 -20.27 25.02 7.56
C SER A 17 -21.00 25.45 8.85
N SER A 18 -21.70 24.53 9.52
CA SER A 18 -22.52 24.80 10.70
C SER A 18 -22.22 23.92 11.93
N GLU A 19 -21.24 23.02 11.87
CA GLU A 19 -20.83 22.21 13.03
C GLU A 19 -19.30 22.13 13.17
N GLN A 20 -18.66 23.27 13.41
CA GLN A 20 -17.32 23.29 14.00
C GLN A 20 -17.50 23.33 15.53
N SER A 21 -17.56 22.17 16.16
CA SER A 21 -17.38 22.10 17.60
C SER A 21 -15.93 22.50 17.89
N ASP A 22 -15.75 23.63 18.58
CA ASP A 22 -14.48 24.05 19.17
C ASP A 22 -14.07 23.03 20.24
N VAL A 23 -13.54 21.89 19.81
CA VAL A 23 -12.78 21.00 20.69
C VAL A 23 -11.37 21.59 20.75
N ASP A 24 -11.17 22.52 21.67
CA ASP A 24 -9.84 23.03 21.97
C ASP A 24 -8.98 21.88 22.51
N PHE A 25 -7.99 21.47 21.72
CA PHE A 25 -7.01 20.50 22.17
C PHE A 25 -6.24 21.08 23.35
N ALA A 26 -6.16 20.31 24.45
CA ALA A 26 -5.44 20.74 25.64
C ALA A 26 -3.99 21.11 25.29
N LYS A 27 -3.58 22.33 25.68
CA LYS A 27 -2.19 22.77 25.52
C LYS A 27 -1.27 21.87 26.33
N ARG A 28 -0.06 21.62 25.80
CA ARG A 28 0.98 20.86 26.52
C ARG A 28 1.26 21.55 27.87
N PRO A 29 1.07 20.87 29.01
CA PRO A 29 1.25 21.50 30.32
C PRO A 29 2.72 21.72 30.66
N GLN A 30 3.58 20.73 30.37
CA GLN A 30 5.03 20.77 30.61
C GLN A 30 5.75 19.66 29.84
N ASN A 31 7.08 19.72 29.85
CA ASN A 31 7.94 18.67 29.32
C ASN A 31 8.17 17.58 30.37
N GLY A 32 8.09 16.31 29.96
CA GLY A 32 8.27 15.16 30.86
C GLY A 32 9.73 15.05 31.33
N VAL A 33 9.92 14.84 32.64
CA VAL A 33 11.26 14.80 33.28
C VAL A 33 11.77 13.40 33.61
N ASN A 34 10.89 12.40 33.63
CA ASN A 34 11.20 11.03 34.07
C ASN A 34 12.04 10.25 33.04
N GLY A 35 12.92 9.39 33.54
CA GLY A 35 13.76 8.51 32.72
C GLY A 35 15.15 9.08 32.43
N HIS A 36 16.04 8.20 31.96
CA HIS A 36 17.41 8.55 31.62
C HIS A 36 17.48 9.24 30.26
N VAL A 37 18.23 10.33 30.15
CA VAL A 37 18.37 11.12 28.91
C VAL A 37 19.35 10.45 27.95
N ILE A 38 18.97 10.32 26.68
CA ILE A 38 19.82 9.81 25.61
C ILE A 38 19.76 10.74 24.40
N ASP A 39 20.89 10.93 23.73
CA ASP A 39 20.94 11.71 22.51
C ASP A 39 20.40 10.88 21.35
N VAL A 40 19.44 11.43 20.61
CA VAL A 40 18.90 10.82 19.40
C VAL A 40 18.96 11.78 18.23
N THR A 41 19.05 11.21 17.03
CA THR A 41 18.90 11.96 15.78
C THR A 41 17.55 11.60 15.18
N ALA A 42 16.70 12.60 14.94
CA ALA A 42 15.46 12.44 14.21
C ALA A 42 15.73 12.60 12.71
N ASN A 43 15.02 11.86 11.88
CA ASN A 43 15.06 11.97 10.42
C ASN A 43 14.34 13.24 9.89
N CYS A 44 14.53 14.34 10.61
CA CYS A 44 13.85 15.62 10.42
C CYS A 44 14.90 16.71 10.17
N CYS A 45 14.63 17.61 9.23
CA CYS A 45 15.50 18.75 8.91
C CYS A 45 14.72 20.06 9.04
N ARG A 46 15.37 21.13 9.48
CA ARG A 46 14.73 22.45 9.59
C ARG A 46 14.55 23.07 8.20
N ILE A 47 13.46 23.79 8.01
CA ILE A 47 13.24 24.63 6.84
C ILE A 47 13.49 26.07 7.26
N GLU A 48 14.31 26.78 6.49
CA GLU A 48 14.69 28.15 6.74
C GLU A 48 14.29 29.03 5.55
N PHE A 49 13.76 30.20 5.86
CA PHE A 49 13.58 31.27 4.89
C PHE A 49 14.76 32.22 5.01
N ALA A 50 15.29 32.65 3.86
CA ALA A 50 16.33 33.66 3.83
C ALA A 50 15.80 34.95 4.49
N ASP A 51 16.62 35.62 5.31
CA ASP A 51 16.17 36.81 6.06
C ASP A 51 15.57 37.89 5.16
N LYS A 52 16.08 38.03 3.92
CA LYS A 52 15.58 38.97 2.90
C LYS A 52 14.14 38.70 2.42
N VAL A 53 13.55 37.53 2.71
CA VAL A 53 12.18 37.19 2.30
C VAL A 53 11.22 37.09 3.48
N VAL A 54 11.72 37.17 4.73
CA VAL A 54 10.87 37.23 5.92
C VAL A 54 10.07 38.53 5.89
N GLY A 55 8.77 38.46 6.21
CA GLY A 55 7.83 39.58 6.09
C GLY A 55 7.26 39.78 4.69
N ARG A 56 7.68 38.98 3.70
CA ARG A 56 7.15 39.06 2.34
C ARG A 56 5.76 38.45 2.26
N GLN A 57 4.87 39.11 1.52
CA GLN A 57 3.54 38.60 1.25
C GLN A 57 3.53 37.62 0.06
N LEU A 58 2.75 36.54 0.20
CA LEU A 58 2.48 35.53 -0.80
C LEU A 58 0.98 35.45 -1.07
N TYR A 59 0.64 35.10 -2.30
CA TYR A 59 -0.74 34.97 -2.75
C TYR A 59 -1.08 33.49 -2.86
N LYS A 60 -2.27 33.10 -2.38
CA LYS A 60 -2.88 31.79 -2.62
C LYS A 60 -4.15 31.97 -3.44
N TYR A 61 -4.30 31.19 -4.49
CA TYR A 61 -5.51 31.10 -5.31
C TYR A 61 -6.06 29.67 -5.27
N ALA A 62 -7.38 29.56 -5.22
CA ALA A 62 -8.09 28.33 -5.54
C ALA A 62 -8.15 28.14 -7.07
N VAL A 63 -7.73 26.99 -7.56
CA VAL A 63 -7.62 26.66 -8.98
C VAL A 63 -8.75 25.70 -9.37
N GLU A 64 -9.59 26.14 -10.29
CA GLU A 64 -10.57 25.27 -10.95
C GLU A 64 -10.20 25.06 -12.42
N MET A 65 -10.18 23.81 -12.86
CA MET A 65 -9.89 23.45 -14.25
C MET A 65 -11.01 22.62 -14.88
N ARG A 66 -11.40 22.99 -16.10
CA ARG A 66 -12.41 22.30 -16.91
C ARG A 66 -11.86 21.98 -18.30
N ILE A 67 -12.18 20.80 -18.84
CA ILE A 67 -11.94 20.46 -20.26
C ILE A 67 -13.29 20.24 -20.92
N ASN A 68 -13.61 21.01 -21.96
CA ASN A 68 -14.89 20.98 -22.66
C ASN A 68 -16.07 21.07 -21.66
N GLY A 69 -15.96 21.96 -20.68
CA GLY A 69 -16.94 22.16 -19.60
C GLY A 69 -16.94 21.11 -18.48
N LYS A 70 -16.19 20.00 -18.61
CA LYS A 70 -16.13 18.95 -17.57
C LYS A 70 -15.01 19.20 -16.59
N GLN A 71 -15.30 19.11 -15.29
CA GLN A 71 -14.29 19.19 -14.23
C GLN A 71 -13.52 17.87 -14.09
N PHE A 72 -12.25 17.97 -13.72
CA PHE A 72 -11.37 16.83 -13.47
C PHE A 72 -10.81 16.89 -12.06
N THR A 73 -10.63 15.73 -11.44
CA THR A 73 -10.10 15.63 -10.07
C THR A 73 -8.77 14.88 -10.01
N SER A 74 -8.30 14.31 -11.12
CA SER A 74 -7.07 13.51 -11.15
C SER A 74 -5.83 14.40 -11.15
N PRO A 75 -4.98 14.39 -10.10
CA PRO A 75 -3.85 15.31 -9.99
C PRO A 75 -2.84 15.22 -11.14
N SER A 76 -2.62 14.02 -11.69
CA SER A 76 -1.72 13.84 -12.83
C SER A 76 -2.23 14.49 -14.11
N ILE A 77 -3.56 14.56 -14.28
CA ILE A 77 -4.20 15.22 -15.41
C ILE A 77 -4.16 16.74 -15.17
N LEU A 78 -4.57 17.18 -13.98
CA LEU A 78 -4.57 18.59 -13.56
C LEU A 78 -3.19 19.21 -13.70
N ARG A 79 -2.14 18.58 -13.16
CA ARG A 79 -0.73 19.00 -13.34
C ARG A 79 -0.37 19.24 -14.80
N ARG A 80 -0.63 18.25 -15.66
CA ARG A 80 -0.26 18.30 -17.08
C ARG A 80 -0.99 19.43 -17.80
N ILE A 81 -2.24 19.66 -17.44
CA ILE A 81 -3.07 20.72 -18.02
C ILE A 81 -2.60 22.09 -17.53
N PHE A 82 -2.47 22.26 -16.22
CA PHE A 82 -2.03 23.48 -15.58
C PHE A 82 -0.72 23.99 -16.22
N TRP A 83 0.31 23.14 -16.29
CA TRP A 83 1.59 23.54 -16.87
C TRP A 83 1.52 23.82 -18.37
N LYS A 84 0.61 23.22 -19.12
CA LYS A 84 0.37 23.59 -20.52
C LYS A 84 -0.27 24.97 -20.66
N VAL A 85 -1.22 25.30 -19.79
CA VAL A 85 -1.86 26.62 -19.77
C VAL A 85 -0.83 27.69 -19.39
N VAL A 86 -0.02 27.44 -18.36
CA VAL A 86 1.07 28.32 -17.94
C VAL A 86 2.10 28.52 -19.05
N ASP A 87 2.50 27.45 -19.75
CA ASP A 87 3.48 27.52 -20.84
C ASP A 87 3.00 28.37 -22.03
N LYS A 88 1.69 28.43 -22.25
CA LYS A 88 1.07 29.23 -23.32
C LYS A 88 0.79 30.67 -22.91
N HIS A 89 0.67 30.94 -21.62
CA HIS A 89 0.41 32.27 -21.04
C HIS A 89 1.58 32.76 -20.17
N ARG A 90 2.82 32.56 -20.62
CA ARG A 90 4.04 32.91 -19.86
C ARG A 90 4.13 34.39 -19.46
N ASN A 91 3.47 35.28 -20.20
CA ASN A 91 3.37 36.71 -19.90
C ASN A 91 2.51 37.00 -18.65
N VAL A 92 1.60 36.11 -18.29
CA VAL A 92 0.69 36.26 -17.14
C VAL A 92 1.33 35.75 -15.84
N PHE A 93 2.13 34.67 -15.93
CA PHE A 93 2.69 34.00 -14.76
C PHE A 93 4.13 34.44 -14.45
N PRO A 94 4.53 34.61 -13.18
CA PRO A 94 5.87 35.06 -12.79
C PRO A 94 6.97 33.97 -12.89
N GLY A 95 6.88 33.06 -13.88
CA GLY A 95 7.85 31.98 -14.10
C GLY A 95 8.00 31.06 -12.88
N TYR A 96 9.22 30.95 -12.34
CA TYR A 96 9.51 30.16 -11.12
C TYR A 96 8.89 30.73 -9.84
N GLY A 97 8.21 31.88 -9.91
CA GLY A 97 7.52 32.51 -8.78
C GLY A 97 6.14 31.94 -8.47
N ILE A 98 5.79 30.75 -8.98
CA ILE A 98 4.52 30.07 -8.68
C ILE A 98 4.74 28.62 -8.22
N VAL A 99 3.85 28.10 -7.38
CA VAL A 99 3.83 26.71 -6.92
C VAL A 99 2.40 26.19 -7.00
N PHE A 100 2.21 25.09 -7.71
CA PHE A 100 0.90 24.44 -7.84
C PHE A 100 0.94 23.08 -7.14
N ASP A 101 -0.06 22.78 -6.32
CA ASP A 101 -0.13 21.54 -5.53
C ASP A 101 -0.66 20.31 -6.31
N ASP A 102 -0.91 20.47 -7.62
CA ASP A 102 -1.55 19.50 -8.51
C ASP A 102 -3.04 19.24 -8.25
N ARG A 103 -3.69 19.99 -7.37
CA ARG A 103 -5.11 19.83 -7.03
C ARG A 103 -5.85 21.13 -7.32
N ASP A 104 -5.84 22.03 -6.35
CA ASP A 104 -6.71 23.19 -6.29
C ASP A 104 -6.01 24.42 -5.70
N SER A 105 -4.73 24.33 -5.35
CA SER A 105 -4.04 25.43 -4.67
C SER A 105 -2.83 25.89 -5.47
N LEU A 106 -2.87 27.16 -5.87
CA LEU A 106 -1.77 27.87 -6.51
C LEU A 106 -1.22 28.94 -5.57
N PHE A 107 0.07 28.89 -5.31
CA PHE A 107 0.80 29.90 -4.56
C PHE A 107 1.63 30.74 -5.52
N SER A 108 1.70 32.05 -5.29
CA SER A 108 2.42 32.98 -6.16
C SER A 108 3.15 34.07 -5.38
N LEU A 109 4.31 34.48 -5.90
CA LEU A 109 5.11 35.61 -5.39
C LEU A 109 4.56 36.99 -5.76
N ARG A 110 3.64 37.04 -6.73
CA ARG A 110 3.01 38.27 -7.24
C ARG A 110 1.54 38.01 -7.52
N SER A 111 0.72 39.04 -7.40
CA SER A 111 -0.68 38.94 -7.82
C SER A 111 -0.75 38.60 -9.31
N ILE A 112 -1.65 37.69 -9.67
CA ILE A 112 -1.87 37.27 -11.07
C ILE A 112 -3.02 38.11 -11.62
N PRO A 113 -2.81 38.93 -12.67
CA PRO A 113 -3.77 39.95 -13.09
C PRO A 113 -4.97 39.40 -13.88
N VAL A 114 -5.24 38.10 -13.80
CA VAL A 114 -6.26 37.42 -14.60
C VAL A 114 -6.93 36.32 -13.78
N ASN A 115 -8.26 36.32 -13.77
CA ASN A 115 -9.06 35.34 -13.04
C ASN A 115 -9.46 34.12 -13.87
N LYS A 116 -9.39 34.21 -15.21
CA LYS A 116 -9.78 33.14 -16.13
C LYS A 116 -8.87 33.10 -17.36
N LEU A 117 -8.34 31.93 -17.67
CA LEU A 117 -7.52 31.65 -18.85
C LEU A 117 -8.13 30.50 -19.65
N GLU A 118 -8.06 30.60 -20.98
CA GLU A 118 -8.59 29.58 -21.89
C GLU A 118 -7.50 29.12 -22.86
N LEU A 119 -7.51 27.83 -23.16
CA LEU A 119 -6.59 27.22 -24.12
C LEU A 119 -7.37 26.30 -25.05
N HIS A 120 -7.40 26.65 -26.32
CA HIS A 120 -8.01 25.85 -27.37
C HIS A 120 -7.01 24.82 -27.93
N PHE A 121 -7.51 23.63 -28.25
CA PHE A 121 -6.73 22.52 -28.80
C PHE A 121 -7.62 21.55 -29.60
N GLY A 122 -7.01 20.84 -30.56
CA GLY A 122 -7.71 19.91 -31.45
C GLY A 122 -7.54 20.30 -32.92
N ARG A 123 -8.02 19.45 -33.86
CA ARG A 123 -8.27 19.95 -35.22
C ARG A 123 -9.42 20.96 -35.08
N ASP A 124 -9.21 22.16 -35.59
CA ASP A 124 -10.16 23.28 -35.62
C ASP A 124 -10.58 23.82 -34.23
N ASP A 125 -9.70 23.74 -33.21
CA ASP A 125 -9.95 24.31 -31.86
C ASP A 125 -11.22 23.80 -31.17
N THR A 126 -11.68 22.61 -31.55
CA THR A 126 -12.90 21.96 -31.07
C THR A 126 -12.90 21.62 -29.58
N SER A 127 -11.75 21.63 -28.90
CA SER A 127 -11.67 21.40 -27.46
C SER A 127 -11.03 22.59 -26.73
N THR A 128 -11.56 22.91 -25.56
CA THR A 128 -11.15 24.05 -24.75
C THR A 128 -10.80 23.60 -23.33
N ILE A 129 -9.66 24.05 -22.84
CA ILE A 129 -9.27 23.98 -21.43
C ILE A 129 -9.54 25.35 -20.83
N THR A 130 -10.24 25.39 -19.71
CA THR A 130 -10.45 26.60 -18.91
C THR A 130 -9.76 26.45 -17.56
N LEU A 131 -9.02 27.47 -17.15
CA LEU A 131 -8.40 27.60 -15.83
C LEU A 131 -8.95 28.86 -15.16
N GLU A 132 -9.59 28.70 -14.02
CA GLU A 132 -10.11 29.78 -13.19
C GLU A 132 -9.31 29.88 -11.88
N LEU A 133 -8.93 31.10 -11.52
CA LEU A 133 -8.31 31.46 -10.26
C LEU A 133 -9.36 32.18 -9.40
N LYS A 134 -9.63 31.65 -8.21
CA LYS A 134 -10.63 32.16 -7.26
C LYS A 134 -10.00 32.38 -5.89
N ASN A 135 -10.72 33.07 -5.01
CA ASN A 135 -10.40 33.21 -3.57
C ASN A 135 -8.93 33.60 -3.33
N GLU A 136 -8.54 34.78 -3.80
CA GLU A 136 -7.21 35.33 -3.54
C GLU A 136 -7.04 35.58 -2.03
N ILE A 137 -6.14 34.82 -1.42
CA ILE A 137 -5.78 34.93 -0.01
C ILE A 137 -4.32 35.38 0.07
N LEU A 138 -4.09 36.44 0.84
CA LEU A 138 -2.76 36.96 1.13
C LEU A 138 -2.27 36.37 2.45
N PHE A 139 -1.03 35.90 2.47
CA PHE A 139 -0.39 35.46 3.71
C PHE A 139 1.08 35.86 3.76
N GLU A 140 1.58 36.10 4.96
CA GLU A 140 2.95 36.54 5.19
C GLU A 140 3.89 35.36 5.44
N VAL A 141 5.10 35.48 4.90
CA VAL A 141 6.24 34.62 5.25
C VAL A 141 6.76 35.06 6.63
N GLY A 142 6.20 34.46 7.68
CA GLY A 142 6.65 34.65 9.05
C GLY A 142 7.70 33.64 9.51
N ARG A 143 8.18 33.82 10.75
CA ARG A 143 9.01 32.83 11.46
C ARG A 143 8.18 31.77 12.20
N GLU A 144 6.88 32.04 12.37
CA GLU A 144 5.88 31.09 12.86
C GLU A 144 5.06 30.59 11.67
N TYR A 145 4.87 29.28 11.60
CA TYR A 145 4.22 28.63 10.46
C TYR A 145 2.83 28.13 10.84
N GLY A 146 1.83 28.46 10.03
CA GLY A 146 0.48 27.90 10.11
C GLY A 146 0.23 26.85 9.03
N GLU A 147 -1.00 26.33 9.00
CA GLU A 147 -1.41 25.29 8.05
C GLU A 147 -1.19 25.69 6.58
N LEU A 148 -1.42 26.96 6.26
CA LEU A 148 -1.27 27.48 4.90
C LEU A 148 0.19 27.46 4.43
N GLN A 149 1.13 27.86 5.30
CA GLN A 149 2.56 27.81 5.01
C GLN A 149 3.04 26.35 4.88
N VAL A 150 2.52 25.43 5.72
CA VAL A 150 2.83 23.99 5.60
C VAL A 150 2.35 23.43 4.26
N ALA A 151 1.14 23.79 3.81
CA ALA A 151 0.63 23.37 2.50
C ALA A 151 1.50 23.92 1.35
N PHE A 152 1.87 25.19 1.41
CA PHE A 152 2.78 25.83 0.46
C PHE A 152 4.14 25.10 0.39
N LEU A 153 4.78 24.88 1.54
CA LEU A 153 6.10 24.25 1.62
C LEU A 153 6.07 22.81 1.09
N ASN A 154 5.04 22.03 1.43
CA ASN A 154 4.86 20.69 0.89
C ASN A 154 4.77 20.68 -0.64
N ALA A 155 4.06 21.64 -1.24
CA ALA A 155 4.00 21.77 -2.69
C ALA A 155 5.34 22.24 -3.28
N LEU A 156 6.03 23.18 -2.62
CA LEU A 156 7.29 23.78 -3.07
C LEU A 156 8.42 22.75 -3.17
N LEU A 157 8.57 21.88 -2.17
CA LEU A 157 9.67 20.90 -2.10
C LEU A 157 9.74 19.98 -3.33
N THR A 158 8.60 19.68 -3.95
CA THR A 158 8.51 18.79 -5.12
C THR A 158 8.35 19.53 -6.44
N GLN A 159 8.22 20.86 -6.41
CA GLN A 159 7.74 21.62 -7.56
C GLN A 159 8.66 21.53 -8.77
N ALA A 160 9.97 21.48 -8.56
CA ALA A 160 10.98 21.40 -9.61
C ALA A 160 10.79 20.16 -10.50
N GLU A 161 10.56 19.00 -9.90
CA GLU A 161 10.37 17.73 -10.61
C GLU A 161 8.98 17.58 -11.25
N ARG A 162 8.00 18.37 -10.79
CA ARG A 162 6.61 18.34 -11.28
C ARG A 162 6.34 19.36 -12.38
N CYS A 163 7.23 20.33 -12.57
CA CYS A 163 7.05 21.46 -13.47
C CYS A 163 7.67 21.21 -14.86
N SER A 164 7.09 21.83 -15.89
CA SER A 164 7.65 21.86 -17.25
C SER A 164 8.42 23.14 -17.58
N ILE A 165 8.42 24.16 -16.71
CA ILE A 165 9.11 25.44 -16.91
C ILE A 165 10.63 25.19 -16.90
N GLY A 166 11.24 25.22 -18.09
CA GLY A 166 12.67 25.02 -18.30
C GLY A 166 13.02 23.91 -19.28
N SER A 167 12.13 22.92 -19.50
CA SER A 167 12.42 21.80 -20.41
C SER A 167 12.50 22.19 -21.89
N THR A 168 12.10 23.41 -22.26
CA THR A 168 12.20 23.93 -23.64
C THR A 168 13.28 25.00 -23.80
N ALA A 169 13.66 25.70 -22.73
CA ALA A 169 14.71 26.73 -22.78
C ALA A 169 16.12 26.12 -22.70
N ASP A 170 16.31 25.09 -21.86
CA ASP A 170 17.59 24.38 -21.76
C ASP A 170 17.80 23.43 -22.96
N SER A 171 16.72 22.91 -23.55
CA SER A 171 16.76 22.14 -24.81
C SER A 171 16.91 22.99 -26.08
N ALA A 172 16.79 24.31 -25.99
CA ALA A 172 17.06 25.22 -27.11
C ALA A 172 18.52 25.71 -27.13
N ARG A 173 19.25 25.59 -26.01
CA ARG A 173 20.70 25.83 -25.95
C ARG A 173 21.53 24.60 -26.30
N ALA A 174 20.95 23.41 -26.15
CA ALA A 174 21.48 22.18 -26.76
C ALA A 174 20.93 22.09 -28.19
N GLY A 175 21.78 22.27 -29.19
CA GLY A 175 21.39 22.24 -30.60
C GLY A 175 20.49 21.05 -30.96
N SER A 176 19.52 21.35 -31.81
CA SER A 176 18.63 20.45 -32.54
C SER A 176 19.17 19.05 -32.84
N SER A 177 18.61 18.04 -32.17
CA SER A 177 18.22 16.76 -32.80
C SER A 177 17.26 16.00 -31.88
N SER A 178 16.00 15.89 -32.29
CA SER A 178 15.03 14.96 -31.74
C SER A 178 15.45 13.53 -32.12
N THR A 179 16.35 12.95 -31.33
CA THR A 179 16.67 11.53 -31.39
C THR A 179 17.06 11.13 -29.97
N SER A 180 16.12 10.58 -29.20
CA SER A 180 16.44 10.00 -27.90
C SER A 180 17.14 8.66 -28.10
N VAL A 181 18.37 8.69 -28.62
CA VAL A 181 19.35 7.63 -28.43
C VAL A 181 19.84 7.80 -27.00
N SER A 182 19.70 6.75 -26.21
CA SER A 182 20.14 6.72 -24.81
C SER A 182 21.67 6.79 -24.79
N VAL A 183 22.22 8.00 -24.69
CA VAL A 183 23.65 8.20 -24.38
C VAL A 183 23.85 7.82 -22.92
N GLN A 184 24.80 6.92 -22.66
CA GLN A 184 25.31 6.64 -21.33
C GLN A 184 25.79 7.97 -20.71
N GLY A 185 25.08 8.47 -19.70
CA GLY A 185 25.49 9.69 -18.98
C GLY A 185 24.39 10.69 -18.65
N GLU A 186 23.13 10.54 -19.10
CA GLU A 186 22.05 11.41 -18.60
C GLU A 186 21.81 11.20 -17.10
N PRO A 187 21.66 12.27 -16.28
CA PRO A 187 21.28 12.13 -14.88
C PRO A 187 19.93 11.40 -14.81
N GLN A 188 19.88 10.27 -14.10
CA GLN A 188 18.67 9.49 -13.89
C GLN A 188 17.55 10.40 -13.39
N LYS A 189 16.53 10.63 -14.21
CA LYS A 189 15.42 11.52 -13.86
C LYS A 189 14.70 10.97 -12.64
N ILE A 190 14.68 11.75 -11.56
CA ILE A 190 13.96 11.41 -10.33
C ILE A 190 12.47 11.35 -10.68
N PHE A 191 11.82 10.26 -10.30
CA PHE A 191 10.41 10.07 -10.60
C PHE A 191 9.58 10.49 -9.40
N VAL A 192 8.98 11.69 -9.48
CA VAL A 192 8.11 12.18 -8.40
C VAL A 192 6.68 11.74 -8.59
N VAL A 193 6.16 11.03 -7.58
CA VAL A 193 4.77 10.58 -7.50
C VAL A 193 4.07 11.41 -6.41
N ARG A 194 2.74 11.27 -6.35
CA ARG A 194 1.89 11.83 -5.29
C ARG A 194 2.49 11.62 -3.89
N ASP A 195 2.13 12.52 -2.98
CA ASP A 195 2.50 12.49 -1.56
C ASP A 195 4.00 12.76 -1.32
N ASN A 196 4.61 13.62 -2.14
CA ASN A 196 6.01 14.02 -1.99
C ASN A 196 7.02 12.86 -1.94
N LEU A 197 6.79 11.88 -2.82
CA LEU A 197 7.66 10.71 -2.99
C LEU A 197 8.60 10.90 -4.18
N PHE A 198 9.89 10.99 -3.91
CA PHE A 198 10.96 11.03 -4.91
C PHE A 198 11.52 9.63 -5.14
N PHE A 199 11.03 8.93 -6.16
CA PHE A 199 11.57 7.64 -6.54
C PHE A 199 12.85 7.81 -7.35
N VAL A 200 13.85 7.00 -7.03
CA VAL A 200 15.12 6.97 -7.73
C VAL A 200 15.15 5.71 -8.62
N PRO A 201 15.04 5.84 -9.95
CA PRO A 201 15.05 4.67 -10.84
C PRO A 201 16.45 4.07 -11.02
N GLY A 202 16.52 2.78 -11.37
CA GLY A 202 17.68 2.19 -12.05
C GLY A 202 18.81 1.59 -11.19
N ASN A 203 19.87 1.16 -11.88
CA ASN A 203 20.91 0.20 -11.48
C ASN A 203 21.88 0.68 -10.38
N GLY A 204 21.36 0.97 -9.18
CA GLY A 204 22.16 1.28 -7.99
C GLY A 204 21.64 0.53 -6.76
N VAL A 205 22.20 0.84 -5.59
CA VAL A 205 21.75 0.27 -4.31
C VAL A 205 20.28 0.63 -4.00
N GLU A 206 19.74 1.66 -4.65
CA GLU A 206 18.37 2.14 -4.47
C GLU A 206 17.30 1.39 -5.29
N ALA A 207 17.69 0.46 -6.16
CA ALA A 207 16.74 -0.41 -6.86
C ALA A 207 17.15 -1.87 -6.76
N SER A 208 16.18 -2.76 -6.57
CA SER A 208 16.43 -4.19 -6.45
C SER A 208 15.44 -4.99 -7.29
N TYR A 209 15.95 -5.94 -8.07
CA TYR A 209 15.11 -6.88 -8.80
C TYR A 209 14.44 -7.85 -7.83
N ILE A 210 13.11 -7.91 -7.84
CA ILE A 210 12.34 -8.78 -6.93
C ILE A 210 11.76 -10.01 -7.63
N GLY A 211 12.00 -10.17 -8.93
CA GLY A 211 11.49 -11.29 -9.74
C GLY A 211 10.40 -10.88 -10.74
N ARG A 212 10.16 -11.72 -11.75
CA ARG A 212 9.04 -11.60 -12.70
C ARG A 212 9.01 -10.26 -13.47
N GLY A 213 10.16 -9.67 -13.77
CA GLY A 213 10.22 -8.35 -14.40
C GLY A 213 9.79 -7.20 -13.48
N LEU A 214 9.76 -7.41 -12.16
CA LEU A 214 9.49 -6.37 -11.16
C LEU A 214 10.77 -5.89 -10.49
N GLU A 215 10.83 -4.59 -10.29
CA GLU A 215 11.90 -3.92 -9.56
C GLU A 215 11.29 -3.12 -8.40
N MET A 216 11.93 -3.17 -7.26
CA MET A 216 11.57 -2.37 -6.09
C MET A 216 12.53 -1.20 -6.00
N TRP A 217 11.99 0.02 -6.03
CA TRP A 217 12.76 1.25 -5.98
C TRP A 217 12.58 1.93 -4.63
N TYR A 218 13.65 2.51 -4.11
CA TYR A 218 13.59 3.38 -2.94
C TYR A 218 13.04 4.75 -3.32
N ALA A 219 12.34 5.35 -2.37
CA ALA A 219 11.88 6.71 -2.44
C ALA A 219 12.21 7.47 -1.17
N LEU A 220 12.55 8.74 -1.34
CA LEU A 220 12.53 9.70 -0.25
C LEU A 220 11.11 10.26 -0.16
N HIS A 221 10.47 10.09 0.98
CA HIS A 221 9.21 10.76 1.32
C HIS A 221 9.55 12.01 2.11
N SER A 222 9.07 13.18 1.67
CA SER A 222 9.25 14.44 2.38
C SER A 222 7.91 15.02 2.84
N LEU A 223 7.72 15.19 4.13
CA LEU A 223 6.50 15.80 4.67
C LEU A 223 6.86 16.95 5.59
N VAL A 224 6.29 18.12 5.33
CA VAL A 224 6.44 19.28 6.20
C VAL A 224 5.44 19.21 7.35
N SER A 225 5.94 19.44 8.56
CA SER A 225 5.19 19.51 9.81
C SER A 225 5.72 20.66 10.68
N LEU A 226 4.93 21.05 11.68
CA LEU A 226 5.33 22.04 12.66
C LEU A 226 6.09 21.40 13.82
N GLY A 227 7.19 22.04 14.23
CA GLY A 227 7.92 21.75 15.45
C GLY A 227 7.26 22.31 16.70
N GLU A 228 7.90 22.12 17.85
CA GLU A 228 7.39 22.57 19.15
C GLU A 228 7.30 24.10 19.25
N ARG A 229 8.19 24.83 18.56
CA ARG A 229 8.24 26.30 18.53
C ARG A 229 7.58 26.85 17.27
N SER A 230 6.63 26.11 16.71
CA SER A 230 5.94 26.43 15.46
C SER A 230 6.88 26.62 14.28
N GLU A 231 8.10 26.06 14.31
CA GLU A 231 9.05 26.10 13.21
C GLU A 231 8.72 25.03 12.15
N ALA A 232 9.00 25.31 10.88
CA ALA A 232 8.79 24.34 9.81
C ALA A 232 9.91 23.30 9.78
N ILE A 233 9.51 22.03 9.83
CA ILE A 233 10.41 20.87 9.80
C ILE A 233 9.96 19.95 8.67
N VAL A 234 10.90 19.46 7.86
CA VAL A 234 10.64 18.38 6.91
C VAL A 234 11.06 17.04 7.50
N ASN A 235 10.12 16.10 7.57
CA ASN A 235 10.37 14.71 7.89
C ASN A 235 10.72 13.95 6.61
N TYR A 236 11.92 13.37 6.58
CA TYR A 236 12.42 12.55 5.49
C TYR A 236 12.38 11.07 5.86
N ASP A 237 11.62 10.26 5.14
CA ASP A 237 11.59 8.82 5.38
C ASP A 237 11.86 8.00 4.10
N LYS A 238 12.49 6.84 4.28
CA LYS A 238 12.68 5.86 3.21
C LYS A 238 11.39 5.10 3.00
N LYS A 239 10.83 5.20 1.81
CA LYS A 239 9.72 4.37 1.32
C LYS A 239 10.21 3.48 0.18
N CYS A 240 9.37 2.54 -0.23
CA CYS A 240 9.62 1.68 -1.37
C CYS A 240 8.39 1.62 -2.26
N GLY A 241 8.61 1.45 -3.56
CA GLY A 241 7.57 1.23 -4.54
C GLY A 241 8.02 0.19 -5.53
N VAL A 242 7.08 -0.66 -5.97
CA VAL A 242 7.36 -1.67 -6.98
C VAL A 242 6.99 -1.12 -8.36
N PHE A 243 7.87 -1.31 -9.31
CA PHE A 243 7.77 -0.86 -10.69
C PHE A 243 7.95 -2.06 -11.63
N LEU A 244 7.31 -1.98 -12.79
CA LEU A 244 7.64 -2.87 -13.89
C LEU A 244 8.99 -2.45 -14.46
N LYS A 245 9.84 -3.44 -14.76
CA LYS A 245 11.08 -3.24 -15.49
C LYS A 245 10.77 -2.50 -16.80
N MET A 246 11.43 -1.35 -16.97
CA MET A 246 11.23 -0.53 -18.16
C MET A 246 11.75 -1.26 -19.40
N LYS A 247 11.08 -1.08 -20.54
CA LYS A 247 11.42 -1.75 -21.81
C LYS A 247 11.43 -3.29 -21.73
N MET A 248 10.71 -3.88 -20.77
CA MET A 248 10.50 -5.33 -20.72
C MET A 248 9.64 -5.79 -21.92
N PRO A 249 10.08 -6.75 -22.74
CA PRO A 249 9.25 -7.31 -23.81
C PRO A 249 7.92 -7.86 -23.30
N ILE A 250 6.83 -7.69 -24.05
CA ILE A 250 5.51 -8.21 -23.63
C ILE A 250 5.49 -9.74 -23.56
N LEU A 251 6.29 -10.42 -24.38
CA LEU A 251 6.47 -11.86 -24.28
C LEU A 251 7.11 -12.28 -22.96
N GLU A 252 8.13 -11.54 -22.49
CA GLU A 252 8.73 -11.77 -21.17
C GLU A 252 7.70 -11.53 -20.06
N TYR A 253 6.88 -10.47 -20.19
CA TYR A 253 5.82 -10.18 -19.24
C TYR A 253 4.81 -11.33 -19.15
N TYR A 254 4.34 -11.84 -20.29
CA TYR A 254 3.45 -12.99 -20.34
C TYR A 254 4.06 -14.21 -19.61
N VAL A 255 5.30 -14.57 -19.92
CA VAL A 255 5.97 -15.71 -19.30
C VAL A 255 6.15 -15.52 -17.79
N CYS A 256 6.45 -14.29 -17.36
CA CYS A 256 6.66 -14.00 -15.95
C CYS A 256 5.38 -14.02 -15.11
N PHE A 257 4.30 -13.41 -15.63
CA PHE A 257 3.07 -13.20 -14.85
C PHE A 257 2.04 -14.30 -15.05
N VAL A 258 1.94 -14.89 -16.25
CA VAL A 258 0.95 -15.94 -16.56
C VAL A 258 1.55 -17.32 -16.36
N ASN A 259 2.78 -17.56 -16.86
CA ASN A 259 3.41 -18.88 -16.77
C ASN A 259 4.20 -19.10 -15.48
N GLY A 260 4.19 -18.16 -14.54
CA GLY A 260 4.80 -18.39 -13.24
C GLY A 260 6.32 -18.23 -13.18
N ARG A 261 6.99 -17.87 -14.28
CA ARG A 261 8.46 -17.89 -14.38
C ARG A 261 9.10 -16.62 -13.80
N ARG A 262 10.35 -16.71 -13.34
CA ARG A 262 11.08 -15.53 -12.86
C ARG A 262 11.63 -14.64 -13.97
N ARG A 263 11.92 -15.21 -15.14
CA ARG A 263 12.39 -14.52 -16.35
C ARG A 263 12.07 -15.38 -17.58
N LEU A 264 12.19 -14.81 -18.76
CA LEU A 264 12.07 -15.53 -20.03
C LEU A 264 13.39 -16.24 -20.35
N GLU A 265 13.33 -17.55 -20.58
CA GLU A 265 14.48 -18.35 -21.01
C GLU A 265 14.37 -18.72 -22.50
N PRO A 266 15.47 -19.06 -23.20
CA PRO A 266 15.44 -19.46 -24.61
C PRO A 266 14.47 -20.63 -24.89
N GLN A 267 14.37 -21.59 -23.96
CA GLN A 267 13.45 -22.72 -24.07
C GLN A 267 11.97 -22.31 -24.06
N ASP A 268 11.64 -21.18 -23.43
CA ASP A 268 10.26 -20.68 -23.41
C ASP A 268 9.87 -20.17 -24.80
N TYR A 269 10.77 -19.52 -25.54
CA TYR A 269 10.49 -19.07 -26.92
C TYR A 269 10.04 -20.21 -27.84
N GLU A 270 10.69 -21.36 -27.75
CA GLU A 270 10.34 -22.52 -28.57
C GLU A 270 8.95 -23.08 -28.21
N ARG A 271 8.56 -22.98 -26.93
CA ARG A 271 7.20 -23.32 -26.48
C ARG A 271 6.16 -22.33 -26.98
N LEU A 272 6.50 -21.04 -27.04
CA LEU A 272 5.62 -20.02 -27.61
C LEU A 272 5.38 -20.26 -29.10
N ARG A 273 6.41 -20.67 -29.86
CA ARG A 273 6.25 -20.98 -31.30
C ARG A 273 5.32 -22.15 -31.58
N SER A 274 5.25 -23.13 -30.68
CA SER A 274 4.51 -24.38 -30.90
C SER A 274 3.05 -24.34 -30.43
N LYS A 275 2.67 -23.44 -29.50
CA LYS A 275 1.31 -23.37 -28.95
C LYS A 275 0.87 -21.94 -28.67
N SER A 276 -0.33 -21.58 -29.16
CA SER A 276 -1.01 -20.34 -28.79
C SER A 276 -1.60 -20.41 -27.36
N LEU A 277 -2.06 -19.28 -26.82
CA LEU A 277 -2.56 -19.17 -25.44
C LEU A 277 -3.93 -19.85 -25.29
N ASN A 278 -4.11 -20.62 -24.22
CA ASN A 278 -5.44 -21.17 -23.87
C ASN A 278 -6.37 -20.10 -23.28
N ALA A 279 -7.67 -20.39 -23.18
CA ALA A 279 -8.68 -19.43 -22.70
C ALA A 279 -8.37 -18.82 -21.32
N ARG A 280 -7.86 -19.63 -20.39
CA ARG A 280 -7.45 -19.17 -19.05
C ARG A 280 -6.28 -18.20 -19.13
N GLN A 281 -5.21 -18.57 -19.84
CA GLN A 281 -4.03 -17.73 -20.03
C GLN A 281 -4.36 -16.41 -20.72
N ARG A 282 -5.26 -16.42 -21.71
CA ARG A 282 -5.73 -15.20 -22.39
C ARG A 282 -6.45 -14.26 -21.41
N SER A 283 -7.35 -14.80 -20.58
CA SER A 283 -8.09 -14.03 -19.58
C SER A 283 -7.14 -13.42 -18.54
N GLU A 284 -6.24 -14.23 -17.98
CA GLU A 284 -5.23 -13.78 -17.01
C GLU A 284 -4.30 -12.71 -17.61
N LEU A 285 -3.82 -12.90 -18.84
CA LEU A 285 -2.99 -11.92 -19.53
C LEU A 285 -3.75 -10.61 -19.75
N LYS A 286 -4.97 -10.68 -20.28
CA LYS A 286 -5.83 -9.50 -20.53
C LYS A 286 -6.04 -8.69 -19.24
N ASP A 287 -6.37 -9.35 -18.14
CA ASP A 287 -6.55 -8.69 -16.83
C ASP A 287 -5.24 -8.12 -16.29
N SER A 288 -4.12 -8.82 -16.50
CA SER A 288 -2.80 -8.38 -16.08
C SER A 288 -2.26 -7.18 -16.89
N LEU A 289 -2.64 -7.01 -18.16
CA LEU A 289 -2.21 -5.88 -19.00
C LEU A 289 -3.05 -4.61 -18.82
N LYS A 290 -4.25 -4.70 -18.23
CA LYS A 290 -5.12 -3.54 -17.96
C LYS A 290 -4.37 -2.43 -17.22
N GLY A 291 -4.42 -1.23 -17.81
CA GLY A 291 -3.83 0.00 -17.26
C GLY A 291 -2.37 0.23 -17.65
N LEU A 292 -1.70 -0.74 -18.29
CA LEU A 292 -0.31 -0.61 -18.71
C LEU A 292 -0.18 0.22 -19.99
N SER A 293 1.00 0.82 -20.14
CA SER A 293 1.44 1.52 -21.33
C SER A 293 2.64 0.82 -21.95
N PHE A 294 2.74 0.88 -23.27
CA PHE A 294 3.72 0.18 -24.08
C PHE A 294 4.46 1.16 -24.99
N ILE A 295 5.59 0.71 -25.52
CA ILE A 295 6.25 1.28 -26.69
C ILE A 295 6.34 0.20 -27.75
N ALA A 296 6.26 0.61 -29.02
CA ALA A 296 6.53 -0.27 -30.14
C ALA A 296 8.04 -0.43 -30.36
N THR A 297 8.46 -1.59 -30.83
CA THR A 297 9.86 -1.86 -31.22
C THR A 297 10.17 -1.45 -32.66
N TYR A 298 9.15 -0.99 -33.40
CA TYR A 298 9.24 -0.53 -34.79
C TYR A 298 8.84 0.94 -34.90
N GLY A 299 9.35 1.60 -35.94
CA GLY A 299 9.00 2.97 -36.30
C GLY A 299 9.39 4.02 -35.26
N ALA A 300 8.73 5.18 -35.36
CA ALA A 300 8.95 6.27 -34.43
C ALA A 300 8.48 5.91 -33.01
N LYS A 301 9.21 6.40 -32.01
CA LYS A 301 8.93 6.12 -30.60
C LYS A 301 7.58 6.68 -30.17
N MET A 302 6.58 5.80 -30.12
CA MET A 302 5.21 6.12 -29.72
C MET A 302 4.82 5.32 -28.48
N HIS A 303 4.10 5.99 -27.57
CA HIS A 303 3.56 5.35 -26.38
C HIS A 303 2.09 4.98 -26.59
N TYR A 304 1.80 3.71 -26.40
CA TYR A 304 0.47 3.15 -26.50
C TYR A 304 -0.07 2.79 -25.13
N LYS A 305 -1.39 2.80 -24.95
CA LYS A 305 -2.04 2.29 -23.73
C LYS A 305 -2.81 1.03 -24.08
N PHE A 306 -2.71 0.01 -23.24
CA PHE A 306 -3.48 -1.22 -23.41
C PHE A 306 -4.98 -0.90 -23.46
N TYR A 307 -5.67 -1.47 -24.44
CA TYR A 307 -7.13 -1.46 -24.50
C TYR A 307 -7.69 -2.88 -24.37
N ASP A 308 -7.29 -3.78 -25.28
CA ASP A 308 -7.78 -5.16 -25.27
C ASP A 308 -6.75 -6.17 -25.84
N LEU A 309 -7.02 -7.45 -25.65
CA LEU A 309 -6.31 -8.59 -26.21
C LEU A 309 -7.26 -9.35 -27.15
N LEU A 310 -6.88 -9.48 -28.42
CA LEU A 310 -7.68 -10.18 -29.44
C LEU A 310 -7.51 -11.69 -29.30
N GLU A 311 -8.53 -12.44 -29.69
CA GLU A 311 -8.46 -13.90 -29.75
C GLU A 311 -7.72 -14.43 -30.98
N THR A 312 -7.69 -13.64 -32.06
CA THR A 312 -7.10 -13.99 -33.35
C THR A 312 -5.63 -13.54 -33.45
N GLY A 313 -4.86 -14.25 -34.28
CA GLY A 313 -3.46 -13.92 -34.57
C GLY A 313 -3.30 -12.94 -35.73
N ALA A 314 -2.05 -12.59 -36.02
CA ALA A 314 -1.67 -11.69 -37.10
C ALA A 314 -2.02 -12.21 -38.50
N ARG A 315 -2.03 -13.54 -38.72
CA ARG A 315 -2.39 -14.14 -40.02
C ARG A 315 -3.86 -13.99 -40.37
N THR A 316 -4.73 -14.11 -39.36
CA THR A 316 -6.19 -14.20 -39.53
C THR A 316 -6.92 -12.90 -39.20
N THR A 317 -6.23 -11.91 -38.64
CA THR A 317 -6.80 -10.59 -38.38
C THR A 317 -6.55 -9.67 -39.57
N PHE A 318 -7.63 -9.19 -40.20
CA PHE A 318 -7.59 -8.26 -41.33
C PHE A 318 -8.07 -6.87 -40.94
N PHE A 319 -7.54 -5.85 -41.61
CA PHE A 319 -8.02 -4.49 -41.52
C PHE A 319 -7.92 -3.79 -42.88
N GLU A 320 -8.65 -2.69 -43.04
CA GLU A 320 -8.54 -1.84 -44.22
C GLU A 320 -7.37 -0.88 -44.01
N TRP A 321 -6.33 -1.04 -44.81
CA TRP A 321 -5.22 -0.10 -44.89
C TRP A 321 -5.50 0.89 -46.01
N GLU A 322 -5.32 2.18 -45.73
CA GLU A 322 -5.46 3.25 -46.71
C GLU A 322 -4.07 3.85 -46.96
N ASN A 323 -3.64 3.83 -48.21
CA ASN A 323 -2.41 4.50 -48.62
C ASN A 323 -2.62 6.02 -48.54
N ARG A 324 -1.70 6.70 -47.87
CA ARG A 324 -1.80 8.15 -47.65
C ARG A 324 -1.52 8.99 -48.89
N GLU A 325 -0.84 8.42 -49.89
CA GLU A 325 -0.42 9.16 -51.09
C GLU A 325 -1.49 9.15 -52.18
N ASP A 326 -2.14 8.00 -52.43
CA ASP A 326 -3.12 7.81 -53.51
C ASP A 326 -4.56 7.54 -53.01
N GLY A 327 -4.76 7.40 -51.69
CA GLY A 327 -6.06 7.13 -51.07
C GLY A 327 -6.61 5.72 -51.33
N THR A 328 -5.80 4.82 -51.92
CA THR A 328 -6.23 3.45 -52.21
C THR A 328 -6.44 2.66 -50.93
N LYS A 329 -7.52 1.87 -50.90
CA LYS A 329 -7.87 1.01 -49.76
C LYS A 329 -7.61 -0.45 -50.09
N GLU A 330 -6.80 -1.10 -49.27
CA GLU A 330 -6.44 -2.50 -49.38
C GLU A 330 -6.87 -3.25 -48.11
N ARG A 331 -7.59 -4.36 -48.27
CA ARG A 331 -7.86 -5.26 -47.14
C ARG A 331 -6.66 -6.18 -46.95
N ILE A 332 -5.89 -5.94 -45.90
CA ILE A 332 -4.61 -6.62 -45.63
C ILE A 332 -4.64 -7.29 -44.25
N SER A 333 -3.95 -8.44 -44.10
CA SER A 333 -3.76 -9.06 -42.79
C SER A 333 -2.69 -8.31 -41.99
N VAL A 334 -2.75 -8.38 -40.66
CA VAL A 334 -1.72 -7.76 -39.81
C VAL A 334 -0.34 -8.31 -40.11
N ALA A 335 -0.20 -9.62 -40.34
CA ALA A 335 1.06 -10.23 -40.73
C ALA A 335 1.61 -9.69 -42.07
N HIS A 336 0.77 -9.61 -43.10
CA HIS A 336 1.21 -9.12 -44.41
C HIS A 336 1.51 -7.62 -44.37
N TYR A 337 0.78 -6.83 -43.57
CA TYR A 337 1.07 -5.42 -43.36
C TYR A 337 2.48 -5.19 -42.80
N PHE A 338 2.86 -5.92 -41.75
CA PHE A 338 4.20 -5.79 -41.17
C PHE A 338 5.30 -6.28 -42.11
N GLN A 339 5.04 -7.31 -42.89
CA GLN A 339 5.97 -7.76 -43.93
C GLN A 339 6.14 -6.71 -45.04
N LYS A 340 5.04 -6.20 -45.59
CA LYS A 340 5.03 -5.28 -46.75
C LYS A 340 5.53 -3.87 -46.42
N HIS A 341 5.13 -3.31 -45.27
CA HIS A 341 5.39 -1.90 -44.94
C HIS A 341 6.51 -1.67 -43.93
N TRP A 342 6.91 -2.70 -43.18
CA TRP A 342 7.93 -2.59 -42.14
C TRP A 342 9.10 -3.55 -42.35
N ASP A 343 9.05 -4.42 -43.36
CA ASP A 343 10.02 -5.49 -43.60
C ASP A 343 10.23 -6.39 -42.37
N VAL A 344 9.14 -6.66 -41.64
CA VAL A 344 9.15 -7.48 -40.42
C VAL A 344 8.47 -8.81 -40.68
N GLN A 345 9.25 -9.89 -40.64
CA GLN A 345 8.73 -11.26 -40.63
C GLN A 345 8.43 -11.71 -39.19
N LEU A 346 7.13 -11.81 -38.89
CA LEU A 346 6.65 -12.21 -37.57
C LEU A 346 7.04 -13.65 -37.22
N GLN A 347 7.54 -13.85 -36.00
CA GLN A 347 7.97 -15.17 -35.49
C GLN A 347 6.84 -15.89 -34.77
N LEU A 348 5.92 -15.13 -34.16
CA LEU A 348 4.73 -15.62 -33.47
C LEU A 348 3.44 -15.08 -34.12
N PRO A 349 3.18 -15.36 -35.40
CA PRO A 349 2.05 -14.76 -36.12
C PRO A 349 0.69 -15.32 -35.68
N ASP A 350 0.65 -16.44 -34.95
CA ASP A 350 -0.57 -17.04 -34.41
C ASP A 350 -0.84 -16.66 -32.94
N PHE A 351 0.02 -15.81 -32.36
CA PHE A 351 -0.18 -15.27 -31.02
C PHE A 351 -1.24 -14.14 -31.01
N PRO A 352 -2.00 -14.01 -29.90
CA PRO A 352 -2.94 -12.91 -29.70
C PRO A 352 -2.34 -11.54 -30.02
N LEU A 353 -3.11 -10.69 -30.70
CA LEU A 353 -2.75 -9.29 -30.94
C LEU A 353 -3.19 -8.41 -29.77
N ILE A 354 -2.41 -7.37 -29.48
CA ILE A 354 -2.83 -6.33 -28.53
C ILE A 354 -3.51 -5.19 -29.30
N GLN A 355 -4.74 -4.87 -28.90
CA GLN A 355 -5.39 -3.63 -29.31
C GLN A 355 -4.98 -2.50 -28.36
N VAL A 356 -4.54 -1.38 -28.94
CA VAL A 356 -4.13 -0.19 -28.18
C VAL A 356 -5.17 0.92 -28.26
N ALA A 357 -5.20 1.77 -27.24
CA ALA A 357 -6.11 2.91 -27.15
C ALA A 357 -5.69 4.06 -28.11
N PRO A 358 -6.65 4.87 -28.59
CA PRO A 358 -8.10 4.77 -28.35
C PRO A 358 -8.73 3.64 -29.17
N HIS A 359 -9.73 2.97 -28.58
CA HIS A 359 -10.42 1.82 -29.18
C HIS A 359 -11.03 2.10 -30.56
N THR A 360 -11.43 3.36 -30.81
CA THR A 360 -12.01 3.80 -32.08
C THR A 360 -11.06 3.65 -33.26
N LYS A 361 -9.74 3.72 -33.03
CA LYS A 361 -8.74 3.61 -34.10
C LYS A 361 -8.38 2.17 -34.48
N ARG A 362 -8.85 1.17 -33.73
CA ARG A 362 -8.63 -0.27 -34.03
C ARG A 362 -7.17 -0.61 -34.39
N ILE A 363 -6.21 -0.06 -33.64
CA ILE A 363 -4.79 -0.30 -33.86
C ILE A 363 -4.42 -1.64 -33.20
N TYR A 364 -4.00 -2.61 -34.00
CA TYR A 364 -3.59 -3.95 -33.56
C TYR A 364 -2.09 -4.13 -33.73
N ILE A 365 -1.42 -4.57 -32.68
CA ILE A 365 0.04 -4.74 -32.67
C ILE A 365 0.37 -6.16 -32.16
N PRO A 366 1.19 -6.94 -32.89
CA PRO A 366 1.71 -8.21 -32.40
C PRO A 366 2.47 -8.06 -31.09
N MET A 367 2.31 -9.00 -30.15
CA MET A 367 2.98 -8.92 -28.84
C MET A 367 4.50 -8.92 -28.93
N GLU A 368 5.08 -9.56 -29.95
CA GLU A 368 6.52 -9.57 -30.19
C GLU A 368 7.10 -8.21 -30.60
N LEU A 369 6.23 -7.27 -31.01
CA LEU A 369 6.61 -5.92 -31.41
C LEU A 369 6.32 -4.86 -30.34
N LEU A 370 6.04 -5.30 -29.10
CA LEU A 370 5.74 -4.42 -27.98
C LEU A 370 6.67 -4.67 -26.79
N MET A 371 7.00 -3.57 -26.10
CA MET A 371 7.64 -3.58 -24.80
C MET A 371 6.86 -2.72 -23.82
N ILE A 372 6.96 -3.02 -22.52
CA ILE A 372 6.56 -2.12 -21.44
C ILE A 372 7.22 -0.76 -21.66
N SER A 373 6.44 0.32 -21.49
CA SER A 373 6.91 1.70 -21.68
C SER A 373 8.26 1.96 -20.99
N ASP A 374 9.10 2.77 -21.62
CA ASP A 374 10.37 3.25 -21.04
C ASP A 374 10.17 4.38 -20.02
N ARG A 375 8.91 4.71 -19.71
CA ARG A 375 8.52 5.55 -18.58
C ARG A 375 8.25 4.66 -17.36
N PRO A 376 8.64 5.07 -16.14
CA PRO A 376 8.35 4.34 -14.92
C PRO A 376 6.86 4.00 -14.78
N GLN A 377 6.55 2.72 -14.55
CA GLN A 377 5.18 2.25 -14.31
C GLN A 377 5.10 1.50 -13.00
N ARG A 378 4.47 2.12 -12.00
CA ARG A 378 4.26 1.51 -10.69
C ARG A 378 3.34 0.30 -10.80
N PHE A 379 3.80 -0.85 -10.32
CA PHE A 379 3.01 -2.05 -10.18
C PHE A 379 2.10 -1.91 -8.96
N ARG A 380 0.78 -1.88 -9.19
CA ARG A 380 -0.25 -1.68 -8.14
C ARG A 380 -1.06 -2.94 -7.84
N LYS A 381 -0.79 -4.03 -8.54
CA LYS A 381 -1.50 -5.30 -8.35
C LYS A 381 -0.87 -6.06 -7.16
N PRO A 382 -1.59 -7.01 -6.55
CA PRO A 382 -1.00 -7.89 -5.56
C PRO A 382 0.27 -8.55 -6.10
N LEU A 383 1.32 -8.58 -5.29
CA LEU A 383 2.57 -9.23 -5.66
C LEU A 383 2.41 -10.76 -5.56
N PRO A 384 2.96 -11.53 -6.52
CA PRO A 384 3.15 -12.96 -6.33
C PRO A 384 4.00 -13.25 -5.09
N ASP A 385 3.75 -14.35 -4.39
CA ASP A 385 4.38 -14.68 -3.10
C ASP A 385 5.91 -14.69 -3.15
N ASP A 386 6.50 -15.18 -4.26
CA ASP A 386 7.94 -15.20 -4.45
C ASP A 386 8.53 -13.79 -4.59
N CYS A 387 7.79 -12.87 -5.21
CA CYS A 387 8.17 -11.46 -5.31
C CYS A 387 7.92 -10.71 -3.99
N MET A 388 6.85 -11.04 -3.27
CA MET A 388 6.53 -10.45 -1.97
C MET A 388 7.59 -10.82 -0.92
N ALA A 389 8.04 -12.07 -0.91
CA ALA A 389 9.11 -12.52 -0.04
C ALA A 389 10.42 -11.76 -0.29
N GLU A 390 10.77 -11.52 -1.56
CA GLU A 390 11.96 -10.74 -1.91
C GLU A 390 11.79 -9.25 -1.58
N ALA A 391 10.61 -8.67 -1.85
CA ALA A 391 10.29 -7.30 -1.48
C ALA A 391 10.38 -7.07 0.04
N LEU A 392 9.97 -8.05 0.86
CA LEU A 392 10.10 -7.98 2.32
C LEU A 392 11.56 -7.95 2.75
N LYS A 393 12.45 -8.73 2.11
CA LYS A 393 13.90 -8.68 2.41
C LYS A 393 14.48 -7.30 2.08
N VAL A 394 14.15 -6.75 0.91
CA VAL A 394 14.60 -5.42 0.47
C VAL A 394 14.03 -4.30 1.36
N ALA A 395 12.81 -4.47 1.87
CA ALA A 395 12.19 -3.48 2.78
C ALA A 395 12.78 -3.51 4.19
N THR A 396 13.21 -4.69 4.65
CA THR A 396 13.63 -4.95 6.04
C THR A 396 15.10 -4.63 6.21
N ILE A 397 15.38 -3.42 6.68
CA ILE A 397 16.73 -2.93 6.97
C ILE A 397 16.80 -2.46 8.43
N THR A 398 18.00 -2.46 9.00
CA THR A 398 18.23 -1.98 10.37
C THR A 398 17.99 -0.47 10.47
N PRO A 399 17.72 0.09 11.67
CA PRO A 399 17.58 1.53 11.85
C PRO A 399 18.79 2.32 11.30
N ARG A 400 20.02 1.83 11.55
CA ARG A 400 21.26 2.45 11.05
C ARG A 400 21.29 2.49 9.52
N GLU A 401 21.01 1.38 8.86
CA GLU A 401 20.95 1.33 7.39
C GLU A 401 19.85 2.21 6.82
N ARG A 402 18.70 2.31 7.51
CA ARG A 402 17.60 3.22 7.12
C ARG A 402 18.06 4.67 7.14
N PHE A 403 18.72 5.12 8.21
CA PHE A 403 19.26 6.48 8.30
C PHE A 403 20.29 6.77 7.20
N LEU A 404 21.25 5.85 6.98
CA LEU A 404 22.24 6.00 5.91
C LEU A 404 21.59 6.03 4.52
N THR A 405 20.51 5.27 4.31
CA THR A 405 19.75 5.28 3.06
C THR A 405 19.02 6.61 2.87
N ILE A 406 18.40 7.16 3.92
CA ILE A 406 17.75 8.48 3.86
C ILE A 406 18.78 9.56 3.51
N GLN A 407 19.96 9.56 4.15
CA GLN A 407 21.03 10.51 3.85
C GLN A 407 21.50 10.42 2.39
N ARG A 408 21.77 9.20 1.89
CA ARG A 408 22.13 8.98 0.49
C ARG A 408 21.05 9.47 -0.48
N LEU A 409 19.77 9.24 -0.17
CA LEU A 409 18.66 9.73 -0.99
C LEU A 409 18.60 11.27 -0.99
N MET A 410 18.77 11.92 0.16
CA MET A 410 18.85 13.38 0.26
C MET A 410 20.00 13.94 -0.59
N GLU A 411 21.19 13.34 -0.51
CA GLU A 411 22.38 13.71 -1.29
C GLU A 411 22.22 13.50 -2.80
N LYS A 412 21.43 12.50 -3.22
CA LYS A 412 21.16 12.22 -4.63
C LYS A 412 20.10 13.17 -5.21
N ILE A 413 19.06 13.47 -4.40
CA ILE A 413 17.95 14.32 -4.81
C ILE A 413 18.36 15.80 -4.84
N GLN A 414 19.10 16.29 -3.82
CA GLN A 414 19.62 17.67 -3.77
C GLN A 414 18.51 18.73 -3.94
N ILE A 415 17.49 18.65 -3.08
CA ILE A 415 16.27 19.49 -3.18
C ILE A 415 16.61 20.99 -3.19
N ASN A 416 17.62 21.42 -2.42
CA ASN A 416 18.01 22.83 -2.37
C ASN A 416 18.67 23.27 -3.67
N GLU A 417 19.67 22.52 -4.14
CA GLU A 417 20.56 22.90 -5.24
C GLU A 417 19.88 22.80 -6.61
N LYS A 418 18.97 21.84 -6.79
CA LYS A 418 18.32 21.60 -8.09
C LYS A 418 17.03 22.40 -8.27
N SER A 419 16.54 23.10 -7.24
CA SER A 419 15.23 23.76 -7.29
C SER A 419 15.33 25.28 -7.46
N ARG A 420 15.18 25.76 -8.69
CA ARG A 420 14.97 27.19 -8.99
C ARG A 420 13.74 27.77 -8.29
N PHE A 421 12.74 26.94 -7.97
CA PHE A 421 11.59 27.36 -7.18
C PHE A 421 12.00 27.69 -5.74
N MET A 422 12.76 26.81 -5.08
CA MET A 422 13.25 27.04 -3.71
C MET A 422 14.08 28.33 -3.64
N GLU A 423 15.00 28.52 -4.58
CA GLU A 423 15.80 29.74 -4.70
C GLU A 423 14.92 31.00 -4.86
N LYS A 424 13.92 30.93 -5.75
CA LYS A 424 13.06 32.09 -6.06
C LYS A 424 12.18 32.50 -4.89
N PHE A 425 11.71 31.54 -4.10
CA PHE A 425 10.95 31.78 -2.86
C PHE A 425 11.86 32.02 -1.64
N GLY A 426 13.18 31.88 -1.79
CA GLY A 426 14.13 32.09 -0.70
C GLY A 426 14.04 31.04 0.41
N VAL A 427 13.68 29.80 0.07
CA VAL A 427 13.53 28.68 1.02
C VAL A 427 14.72 27.74 0.88
N ALA A 428 15.25 27.25 2.00
CA ALA A 428 16.26 26.20 2.05
C ALA A 428 15.93 25.19 3.14
N VAL A 429 16.37 23.94 2.96
CA VAL A 429 16.29 22.89 3.98
C VAL A 429 17.68 22.67 4.57
N ASP A 430 17.83 22.65 5.90
CA ASP A 430 19.10 22.26 6.53
C ASP A 430 19.49 20.84 6.09
N LYS A 431 20.75 20.63 5.76
CA LYS A 431 21.28 19.31 5.41
C LYS A 431 21.46 18.42 6.64
N ARG A 432 21.52 19.02 7.83
CA ARG A 432 21.69 18.31 9.10
C ARG A 432 20.35 17.91 9.68
N MET A 433 20.25 16.62 9.99
CA MET A 433 19.15 16.07 10.76
C MET A 433 19.17 16.59 12.20
N ILE A 434 17.98 16.84 12.76
CA ILE A 434 17.80 17.38 14.10
C ILE A 434 18.31 16.37 15.13
N ARG A 435 19.22 16.82 15.99
CA ARG A 435 19.63 16.12 17.21
C ARG A 435 18.82 16.65 18.38
N THR A 436 18.33 15.75 19.21
CA THR A 436 17.51 16.08 20.38
C THR A 436 17.70 15.06 21.48
N ASP A 437 17.42 15.47 22.70
CA ASP A 437 17.42 14.63 23.87
C ASP A 437 16.11 13.82 23.91
N ALA A 438 16.21 12.51 24.03
CA ALA A 438 15.10 11.61 24.31
C ALA A 438 15.25 11.01 25.71
N ARG A 439 14.17 10.43 26.25
CA ARG A 439 14.16 9.82 27.58
C ARG A 439 13.79 8.34 27.51
N VAL A 440 14.59 7.48 28.12
CA VAL A 440 14.28 6.06 28.32
C VAL A 440 13.54 5.92 29.64
N LEU A 441 12.24 5.63 29.54
CA LEU A 441 11.39 5.42 30.71
C LEU A 441 11.77 4.12 31.44
N PRO A 442 11.69 4.08 32.78
CA PRO A 442 11.92 2.86 33.54
C PRO A 442 10.87 1.80 33.19
N LEU A 443 11.29 0.54 33.13
CA LEU A 443 10.37 -0.58 32.89
C LEU A 443 9.43 -0.76 34.09
N PRO A 444 8.14 -1.05 33.85
CA PRO A 444 7.22 -1.38 34.93
C PRO A 444 7.60 -2.73 35.56
N VAL A 445 7.22 -2.90 36.82
CA VAL A 445 7.20 -4.19 37.49
C VAL A 445 5.91 -4.89 37.08
N LEU A 446 6.05 -6.12 36.58
CA LEU A 446 4.93 -6.94 36.18
C LEU A 446 4.60 -7.95 37.26
N THR A 447 3.33 -8.32 37.33
CA THR A 447 2.82 -9.35 38.23
C THR A 447 2.08 -10.44 37.46
N VAL A 448 2.18 -11.67 37.96
CA VAL A 448 1.41 -12.83 37.48
C VAL A 448 0.68 -13.49 38.64
N MET A 449 -0.26 -14.38 38.33
CA MET A 449 -1.02 -15.14 39.34
C MET A 449 -1.67 -14.21 40.38
N ASP A 450 -2.42 -13.20 39.95
CA ASP A 450 -3.09 -12.23 40.83
C ASP A 450 -2.16 -11.50 41.82
N GLY A 451 -0.91 -11.24 41.43
CA GLY A 451 0.05 -10.54 42.29
C GLY A 451 0.96 -11.42 43.12
N GLN A 452 0.83 -12.75 43.06
CA GLN A 452 1.62 -13.69 43.85
C GLN A 452 3.11 -13.71 43.45
N GLU A 453 3.41 -13.55 42.16
CA GLU A 453 4.79 -13.43 41.68
C GLU A 453 4.97 -12.08 40.97
N GLN A 454 6.09 -11.42 41.26
CA GLN A 454 6.48 -10.14 40.66
C GLN A 454 7.82 -10.29 39.97
N PHE A 455 7.98 -9.66 38.81
CA PHE A 455 9.25 -9.64 38.11
C PHE A 455 9.44 -8.33 37.34
N LYS A 456 10.70 -7.98 37.09
CA LYS A 456 11.07 -6.92 36.17
C LYS A 456 11.39 -7.51 34.81
N PRO A 457 10.85 -6.96 33.71
CA PRO A 457 11.23 -7.38 32.36
C PRO A 457 12.74 -7.19 32.10
N ASP A 458 13.26 -7.93 31.11
CA ASP A 458 14.59 -7.64 30.56
C ASP A 458 14.65 -6.19 30.06
N PRO A 459 15.82 -5.51 30.14
CA PRO A 459 16.00 -4.14 29.63
C PRO A 459 15.54 -3.91 28.18
N ARG A 460 15.46 -4.96 27.35
CA ARG A 460 14.92 -4.92 25.98
C ARG A 460 13.39 -5.07 25.92
N ALA A 461 12.71 -4.91 27.06
CA ALA A 461 11.27 -5.12 27.23
C ALA A 461 10.80 -6.51 26.77
N SER A 462 11.57 -7.55 27.12
CA SER A 462 11.23 -8.95 26.80
C SER A 462 11.22 -9.82 28.05
N TRP A 463 10.33 -10.81 28.09
CA TRP A 463 10.24 -11.77 29.18
C TRP A 463 9.62 -13.07 28.68
N LYS A 464 9.90 -14.16 29.39
CA LYS A 464 9.22 -15.44 29.19
C LYS A 464 8.13 -15.58 30.24
N LEU A 465 7.02 -16.17 29.85
CA LEU A 465 5.91 -16.50 30.73
C LEU A 465 5.91 -18.01 30.93
N ASP A 466 6.52 -18.44 32.03
CA ASP A 466 6.54 -19.85 32.42
C ASP A 466 5.37 -20.18 33.38
N LYS A 467 4.80 -19.15 34.02
CA LYS A 467 3.61 -19.22 34.89
C LYS A 467 2.70 -18.03 34.59
N VAL A 468 1.39 -18.25 34.55
CA VAL A 468 0.37 -17.21 34.37
C VAL A 468 -0.82 -17.45 35.30
N GLN A 469 -1.65 -16.43 35.51
CA GLN A 469 -2.96 -16.64 36.13
C GLN A 469 -3.89 -17.25 35.07
N SER A 470 -4.11 -18.55 35.17
CA SER A 470 -5.22 -19.17 34.46
C SER A 470 -6.53 -18.92 35.20
N ASN A 471 -7.63 -19.11 34.49
CA ASN A 471 -8.96 -19.17 35.09
C ASN A 471 -9.18 -20.52 35.83
N GLY A 472 -8.17 -20.96 36.60
CA GLY A 472 -7.88 -22.35 36.99
C GLY A 472 -8.98 -23.17 37.65
N ASP A 473 -10.13 -22.58 37.96
CA ASP A 473 -11.30 -23.29 38.49
C ASP A 473 -12.38 -23.58 37.43
N GLN A 474 -12.27 -23.00 36.22
CA GLN A 474 -13.24 -23.20 35.13
C GLN A 474 -12.79 -24.25 34.13
N LYS A 475 -13.55 -25.33 34.06
CA LYS A 475 -13.43 -26.38 33.05
C LYS A 475 -13.67 -25.82 31.65
N THR A 476 -12.83 -26.19 30.69
CA THR A 476 -12.97 -25.81 29.28
C THR A 476 -13.20 -27.04 28.41
N VAL A 477 -14.21 -26.99 27.56
CA VAL A 477 -14.44 -27.93 26.47
C VAL A 477 -13.88 -27.34 25.19
N ILE A 478 -13.13 -28.12 24.43
CA ILE A 478 -12.53 -27.70 23.16
C ILE A 478 -13.16 -28.46 22.00
N GLY A 479 -13.70 -27.72 21.02
CA GLY A 479 -14.13 -28.25 19.74
C GLY A 479 -13.15 -27.84 18.64
N VAL A 480 -12.95 -28.69 17.64
CA VAL A 480 -12.05 -28.39 16.52
C VAL A 480 -12.78 -28.54 15.20
N ILE A 481 -12.63 -27.52 14.37
CA ILE A 481 -13.16 -27.43 13.01
C ILE A 481 -11.94 -27.36 12.09
N VAL A 482 -11.65 -28.44 11.36
CA VAL A 482 -10.48 -28.54 10.45
C VAL A 482 -10.89 -28.71 8.98
N ASP A 483 -10.19 -28.00 8.10
CA ASP A 483 -10.34 -28.19 6.64
C ASP A 483 -9.99 -29.63 6.23
N ASN A 484 -10.81 -30.25 5.40
CA ASN A 484 -10.61 -31.62 4.91
C ASN A 484 -9.21 -31.81 4.31
N GLU A 485 -8.74 -30.87 3.49
CA GLU A 485 -7.44 -31.01 2.84
C GLU A 485 -6.29 -31.05 3.86
N ILE A 486 -6.43 -30.30 4.95
CA ILE A 486 -5.45 -30.29 6.04
C ILE A 486 -5.49 -31.58 6.82
N ARG A 487 -6.70 -32.06 7.18
CA ARG A 487 -6.84 -33.33 7.88
C ARG A 487 -6.20 -34.44 7.05
N ASP A 488 -6.54 -34.51 5.77
CA ASP A 488 -6.07 -35.59 4.89
C ASP A 488 -4.55 -35.48 4.67
N SER A 489 -4.00 -34.26 4.55
CA SER A 489 -2.56 -34.02 4.44
C SER A 489 -1.77 -34.35 5.72
N MET A 490 -2.32 -34.05 6.90
CA MET A 490 -1.64 -34.25 8.18
C MET A 490 -1.84 -35.67 8.75
N GLY A 491 -2.97 -36.30 8.47
CA GLY A 491 -3.35 -37.61 9.01
C GLY A 491 -3.18 -37.68 10.53
N ALA A 492 -2.54 -38.76 11.00
CA ALA A 492 -2.25 -38.99 12.42
C ALA A 492 -1.39 -37.88 13.07
N GLN A 493 -0.64 -37.10 12.29
CA GLN A 493 0.15 -35.99 12.85
C GLN A 493 -0.74 -34.87 13.36
N PHE A 494 -1.97 -34.72 12.89
CA PHE A 494 -2.89 -33.68 13.36
C PHE A 494 -3.13 -33.80 14.87
N VAL A 495 -3.44 -35.02 15.33
CA VAL A 495 -3.69 -35.32 16.76
C VAL A 495 -2.45 -35.01 17.59
N ASN A 496 -1.25 -35.36 17.11
CA ASN A 496 0.00 -35.01 17.79
C ASN A 496 0.17 -33.50 17.97
N HIS A 497 -0.09 -32.69 16.94
CA HIS A 497 0.00 -31.23 17.04
C HIS A 497 -1.07 -30.67 17.98
N PHE A 498 -2.28 -31.22 17.94
CA PHE A 498 -3.36 -30.83 18.84
C PHE A 498 -3.00 -31.12 20.31
N ASN A 499 -2.51 -32.33 20.61
CA ASN A 499 -2.10 -32.71 21.97
C ASN A 499 -0.97 -31.84 22.51
N VAL A 500 -0.02 -31.43 21.66
CA VAL A 500 1.03 -30.47 22.04
C VAL A 500 0.45 -29.09 22.33
N LEU A 501 -0.56 -28.65 21.59
CA LEU A 501 -1.27 -27.40 21.90
C LEU A 501 -2.00 -27.47 23.24
N VAL A 502 -2.72 -28.57 23.50
CA VAL A 502 -3.38 -28.82 24.79
C VAL A 502 -2.36 -28.82 25.93
N THR A 503 -1.22 -29.48 25.73
CA THR A 503 -0.09 -29.48 26.69
C THR A 503 0.39 -28.06 26.98
N ALA A 504 0.58 -27.23 25.94
CA ALA A 504 0.99 -25.84 26.10
C ALA A 504 -0.04 -25.00 26.89
N CYS A 505 -1.32 -25.24 26.65
CA CYS A 505 -2.42 -24.61 27.40
C CYS A 505 -2.43 -25.06 28.87
N ARG A 506 -2.15 -26.34 29.14
CA ARG A 506 -2.03 -26.88 30.50
C ARG A 506 -0.84 -26.30 31.26
N GLU A 507 0.32 -26.16 30.60
CA GLU A 507 1.51 -25.52 31.20
C GLU A 507 1.20 -24.12 31.75
N ILE A 508 0.27 -23.41 31.11
CA ILE A 508 -0.18 -22.07 31.53
C ILE A 508 -1.46 -22.11 32.38
N GLY A 509 -1.88 -23.29 32.85
CA GLY A 509 -2.98 -23.50 33.79
C GLY A 509 -4.39 -23.59 33.21
N VAL A 510 -4.57 -23.66 31.88
CA VAL A 510 -5.90 -23.91 31.28
C VAL A 510 -6.27 -25.38 31.46
N GLN A 511 -7.41 -25.64 32.09
CA GLN A 511 -7.92 -26.99 32.33
C GLN A 511 -8.94 -27.38 31.27
N PHE A 512 -8.69 -28.50 30.57
CA PHE A 512 -9.65 -29.08 29.63
C PHE A 512 -10.40 -30.24 30.27
N VAL A 513 -11.65 -30.43 29.87
CA VAL A 513 -12.49 -31.54 30.34
C VAL A 513 -11.94 -32.89 29.87
N ASP A 514 -11.63 -33.01 28.58
CA ASP A 514 -11.10 -34.23 27.99
C ASP A 514 -9.62 -34.06 27.63
N GLU A 515 -8.77 -34.83 28.31
CA GLU A 515 -7.31 -34.70 28.23
C GLU A 515 -6.63 -35.83 27.45
N GLY A 516 -7.36 -36.86 27.01
CA GLY A 516 -6.77 -38.12 26.53
C GLY A 516 -7.13 -38.58 25.12
N TYR A 517 -8.23 -38.10 24.55
CA TYR A 517 -8.67 -38.52 23.21
C TYR A 517 -9.45 -37.39 22.55
N PHE A 518 -9.05 -37.02 21.35
CA PHE A 518 -9.77 -36.04 20.56
C PHE A 518 -9.91 -36.54 19.13
N GLU A 519 -11.10 -37.01 18.77
CA GLU A 519 -11.48 -37.14 17.37
C GLU A 519 -11.92 -35.76 16.85
N PRO A 520 -11.50 -35.35 15.64
CA PRO A 520 -11.99 -34.11 15.04
C PRO A 520 -13.52 -34.13 14.94
N CYS A 521 -14.20 -33.34 15.76
CA CYS A 521 -15.66 -33.32 15.83
C CYS A 521 -16.34 -32.85 14.52
N SER A 522 -15.61 -32.25 13.57
CA SER A 522 -16.13 -32.01 12.21
C SER A 522 -15.03 -31.69 11.20
N THR A 523 -15.18 -32.18 9.98
CA THR A 523 -14.33 -31.81 8.84
C THR A 523 -15.15 -31.31 7.65
N PHE A 524 -14.58 -30.42 6.84
CA PHE A 524 -15.36 -29.67 5.85
C PHE A 524 -14.56 -29.24 4.61
N PHE A 525 -15.30 -28.80 3.60
CA PHE A 525 -14.86 -27.80 2.62
C PHE A 525 -15.67 -26.52 2.87
N LEU A 526 -15.05 -25.43 3.33
CA LEU A 526 -15.77 -24.18 3.60
C LEU A 526 -15.93 -23.42 2.28
N LYS A 527 -17.18 -23.20 1.86
CA LYS A 527 -17.48 -22.50 0.60
C LYS A 527 -18.19 -21.17 0.82
N SER A 528 -18.91 -21.00 1.93
CA SER A 528 -19.58 -19.76 2.30
C SER A 528 -19.58 -19.49 3.81
N ARG A 529 -19.98 -18.27 4.19
CA ARG A 529 -20.22 -17.88 5.59
C ARG A 529 -21.33 -18.71 6.26
N GLU A 530 -22.40 -19.03 5.53
CA GLU A 530 -23.53 -19.81 6.05
C GLU A 530 -23.09 -21.25 6.40
N ASP A 531 -22.14 -21.81 5.65
CA ASP A 531 -21.55 -23.10 5.96
C ASP A 531 -20.77 -23.06 7.29
N ILE A 532 -20.06 -21.95 7.55
CA ILE A 532 -19.31 -21.75 8.81
C ILE A 532 -20.28 -21.71 10.00
N GLU A 533 -21.31 -20.87 9.91
CA GLU A 533 -22.29 -20.68 10.99
C GLU A 533 -23.00 -22.00 11.32
N ARG A 534 -23.46 -22.74 10.30
CA ARG A 534 -24.09 -24.06 10.49
C ARG A 534 -23.16 -25.07 11.16
N LYS A 535 -21.89 -25.11 10.76
CA LYS A 535 -20.93 -26.05 11.35
C LYS A 535 -20.56 -25.72 12.79
N VAL A 536 -20.51 -24.43 13.12
CA VAL A 536 -20.37 -24.00 14.51
C VAL A 536 -21.58 -24.46 15.32
N GLU A 537 -22.80 -24.25 14.82
CA GLU A 537 -24.02 -24.67 15.50
C GLU A 537 -24.09 -26.19 15.69
N ASP A 538 -23.80 -26.97 14.64
CA ASP A 538 -23.73 -28.43 14.69
C ASP A 538 -22.77 -28.89 15.80
N LEU A 539 -21.55 -28.34 15.80
CA LEU A 539 -20.51 -28.69 16.78
C LEU A 539 -20.92 -28.28 18.19
N LEU A 540 -21.47 -27.08 18.38
CA LEU A 540 -21.97 -26.63 19.67
C LEU A 540 -23.09 -27.56 20.18
N GLY A 541 -23.96 -28.04 19.30
CA GLY A 541 -25.00 -29.01 19.63
C GLY A 541 -24.44 -30.34 20.13
N ILE A 542 -23.38 -30.84 19.50
CA ILE A 542 -22.67 -32.06 19.92
C ILE A 542 -22.04 -31.85 21.29
N LEU A 543 -21.20 -30.81 21.45
CA LEU A 543 -20.50 -30.54 22.70
C LEU A 543 -21.47 -30.32 23.88
N ARG A 544 -22.55 -29.57 23.66
CA ARG A 544 -23.55 -29.33 24.72
C ARG A 544 -24.31 -30.60 25.15
N ARG A 545 -24.44 -31.57 24.24
CA ARG A 545 -25.10 -32.84 24.53
C ARG A 545 -24.15 -33.78 25.28
N GLU A 546 -22.92 -33.89 24.80
CA GLU A 546 -21.89 -34.78 25.34
C GLU A 546 -21.47 -34.36 26.75
N TYR A 547 -21.31 -33.06 26.98
CA TYR A 547 -20.88 -32.53 28.28
C TYR A 547 -22.05 -31.92 29.08
N ARG A 548 -23.28 -32.39 28.86
CA ARG A 548 -24.47 -31.87 29.57
C ARG A 548 -24.37 -32.04 31.09
N ASP A 549 -23.77 -33.15 31.53
CA ASP A 549 -23.68 -33.52 32.94
C ASP A 549 -22.52 -32.81 33.66
N ILE A 550 -21.68 -32.09 32.92
CA ILE A 550 -20.62 -31.25 33.46
C ILE A 550 -21.25 -29.90 33.78
N GLY A 551 -21.32 -29.55 35.07
CA GLY A 551 -21.99 -28.34 35.56
C GLY A 551 -21.66 -27.06 34.78
N TYR A 552 -20.67 -26.29 35.23
CA TYR A 552 -20.27 -25.05 34.53
C TYR A 552 -18.98 -25.26 33.75
N TYR A 553 -19.03 -25.05 32.43
CA TYR A 553 -17.85 -25.09 31.55
C TYR A 553 -17.89 -24.00 30.47
N LYS A 554 -16.72 -23.67 29.92
CA LYS A 554 -16.56 -22.79 28.76
C LYS A 554 -16.32 -23.60 27.49
N ILE A 555 -16.79 -23.11 26.35
CA ILE A 555 -16.52 -23.73 25.04
C ILE A 555 -15.49 -22.89 24.28
N LEU A 556 -14.44 -23.55 23.81
CA LEU A 556 -13.47 -23.01 22.87
C LEU A 556 -13.60 -23.76 21.55
N ILE A 557 -13.87 -23.05 20.45
CA ILE A 557 -13.79 -23.65 19.11
C ILE A 557 -12.48 -23.23 18.44
N LEU A 558 -11.69 -24.21 18.00
CA LEU A 558 -10.44 -24.03 17.27
C LEU A 558 -10.65 -24.35 15.78
N PHE A 559 -10.50 -23.34 14.93
CA PHE A 559 -10.49 -23.50 13.48
C PHE A 559 -9.07 -23.71 12.96
N VAL A 560 -8.86 -24.72 12.12
CA VAL A 560 -7.60 -24.97 11.40
C VAL A 560 -7.84 -24.89 9.89
N THR A 561 -7.26 -23.88 9.23
CA THR A 561 -7.50 -23.56 7.81
C THR A 561 -6.22 -23.17 7.06
N SER A 562 -6.15 -23.41 5.75
CA SER A 562 -4.91 -23.46 4.95
C SER A 562 -4.36 -22.07 4.62
N GLU A 563 -5.21 -21.11 4.24
CA GLU A 563 -4.75 -19.83 3.69
C GLU A 563 -5.25 -18.55 4.41
N ARG A 564 -4.44 -17.48 4.30
CA ARG A 564 -4.77 -16.13 4.83
C ARG A 564 -5.67 -15.31 3.90
N ASN A 565 -5.77 -15.67 2.63
CA ASN A 565 -6.20 -14.78 1.56
C ASN A 565 -7.49 -15.18 0.85
N ASP A 566 -8.17 -16.24 1.29
CA ASP A 566 -9.50 -16.51 0.78
C ASP A 566 -10.55 -15.62 1.44
N LEU A 567 -11.58 -15.31 0.65
CA LEU A 567 -12.85 -14.69 1.07
C LEU A 567 -13.33 -15.26 2.42
N ASN A 568 -13.04 -16.54 2.68
CA ASN A 568 -13.39 -17.29 3.88
C ASN A 568 -12.66 -16.86 5.16
N TYR A 569 -11.39 -16.42 5.17
CA TYR A 569 -10.71 -16.09 6.44
C TYR A 569 -11.30 -14.82 7.09
N GLY A 570 -11.67 -13.84 6.26
CA GLY A 570 -12.33 -12.61 6.71
C GLY A 570 -13.69 -12.92 7.32
N ASP A 571 -14.51 -13.70 6.62
CA ASP A 571 -15.83 -14.13 7.09
C ASP A 571 -15.73 -15.02 8.33
N LEU A 572 -14.81 -15.98 8.34
CA LEU A 572 -14.55 -16.85 9.48
C LEU A 572 -14.12 -16.02 10.69
N LYS A 573 -13.21 -15.06 10.53
CA LYS A 573 -12.80 -14.18 11.63
C LYS A 573 -13.95 -13.29 12.10
N ALA A 574 -14.77 -12.75 11.20
CA ALA A 574 -15.92 -11.92 11.54
C ALA A 574 -16.99 -12.72 12.30
N THR A 575 -17.33 -13.92 11.85
CA THR A 575 -18.24 -14.84 12.56
C THR A 575 -17.65 -15.30 13.91
N CYS A 576 -16.34 -15.44 14.01
CA CYS A 576 -15.66 -15.97 15.20
C CYS A 576 -15.17 -14.92 16.21
N GLU A 577 -15.37 -13.62 15.95
CA GLU A 577 -14.61 -12.56 16.62
C GLU A 577 -14.89 -12.47 18.14
N LEU A 578 -16.08 -12.90 18.58
CA LEU A 578 -16.51 -12.81 19.98
C LEU A 578 -16.28 -14.10 20.81
N GLN A 579 -16.25 -15.29 20.21
CA GLN A 579 -16.27 -16.56 20.99
C GLN A 579 -15.28 -17.66 20.53
N TYR A 580 -14.72 -17.60 19.32
CA TYR A 580 -13.94 -18.72 18.76
C TYR A 580 -12.51 -18.34 18.37
N ARG A 581 -11.65 -19.32 18.11
CA ARG A 581 -10.22 -19.13 17.79
C ARG A 581 -9.87 -19.72 16.43
N VAL A 582 -9.19 -18.92 15.61
CA VAL A 582 -8.72 -19.33 14.28
C VAL A 582 -7.20 -19.48 14.30
N VAL A 583 -6.71 -20.63 13.85
CA VAL A 583 -5.30 -20.95 13.67
C VAL A 583 -5.07 -21.39 12.23
N LEU A 584 -4.10 -20.76 11.57
CA LEU A 584 -3.75 -21.14 10.21
C LEU A 584 -2.93 -22.43 10.22
N GLU A 585 -3.10 -23.28 9.23
CA GLU A 585 -2.39 -24.54 9.05
C GLU A 585 -0.88 -24.39 9.21
N LYS A 586 -0.28 -23.43 8.49
CA LYS A 586 1.16 -23.14 8.56
C LYS A 586 1.65 -22.75 9.96
N THR A 587 0.75 -22.24 10.81
CA THR A 587 1.03 -21.91 12.20
C THR A 587 0.81 -23.15 13.08
N PHE A 588 -0.25 -23.92 12.80
CA PHE A 588 -0.56 -25.17 13.47
C PHE A 588 0.57 -26.21 13.31
N ARG A 589 1.10 -26.38 12.10
CA ARG A 589 2.28 -27.24 11.82
C ARG A 589 3.57 -26.81 12.53
N LYS A 590 3.62 -25.60 13.11
CA LYS A 590 4.78 -25.09 13.88
C LYS A 590 4.61 -25.23 15.38
N ILE A 591 3.54 -25.87 15.85
CA ILE A 591 3.23 -26.02 17.28
C ILE A 591 4.23 -26.95 17.97
N ILE A 592 4.71 -27.98 17.30
CA ILE A 592 5.73 -28.89 17.83
C ILE A 592 7.12 -28.22 17.74
N ASP A 593 7.90 -28.28 18.83
CA ASP A 593 9.30 -27.85 18.80
C ASP A 593 10.10 -28.79 17.90
N LYS A 594 10.81 -28.24 16.92
CA LYS A 594 11.64 -28.98 15.94
C LYS A 594 12.77 -29.78 16.59
N ARG A 595 13.14 -29.45 17.83
CA ARG A 595 14.16 -30.19 18.62
C ARG A 595 13.57 -31.37 19.39
N SER A 596 12.25 -31.52 19.41
CA SER A 596 11.58 -32.62 20.10
C SER A 596 11.92 -33.95 19.43
N ASN A 597 12.34 -34.93 20.22
CA ASN A 597 12.52 -36.30 19.75
C ASN A 597 11.35 -37.16 20.26
N PRO A 598 10.48 -37.67 19.36
CA PRO A 598 9.36 -38.53 19.73
C PRO A 598 9.80 -39.79 20.49
N ARG A 599 11.04 -40.26 20.29
CA ARG A 599 11.55 -41.52 20.85
C ARG A 599 12.15 -41.40 22.25
N THR A 600 12.35 -40.19 22.78
CA THR A 600 13.16 -40.01 24.00
C THR A 600 12.59 -38.99 24.99
N VAL A 601 11.89 -37.94 24.54
CA VAL A 601 11.47 -36.81 25.41
C VAL A 601 9.99 -36.47 25.26
N GLY A 602 9.25 -37.15 24.37
CA GLY A 602 7.91 -36.74 23.98
C GLY A 602 7.92 -35.46 23.13
N LEU A 603 6.75 -35.07 22.60
CA LEU A 603 6.64 -33.87 21.77
C LEU A 603 6.46 -32.64 22.65
N LEU A 604 7.38 -31.67 22.56
CA LEU A 604 7.38 -30.48 23.40
C LEU A 604 6.69 -29.29 22.70
N PRO A 605 6.00 -28.41 23.44
CA PRO A 605 5.45 -27.16 22.92
C PRO A 605 6.54 -26.21 22.41
N SER A 606 6.40 -25.76 21.17
CA SER A 606 7.20 -24.65 20.64
C SER A 606 6.80 -23.29 21.23
N ALA A 607 7.61 -22.26 20.98
CA ALA A 607 7.20 -20.87 21.25
C ALA A 607 5.90 -20.47 20.52
N THR A 608 5.61 -21.06 19.35
CA THR A 608 4.35 -20.83 18.63
C THR A 608 3.16 -21.37 19.43
N ALA A 609 3.29 -22.59 19.97
CA ALA A 609 2.26 -23.21 20.79
C ALA A 609 1.96 -22.38 22.04
N ARG A 610 3.00 -21.97 22.77
CA ARG A 610 2.87 -21.12 23.97
C ARG A 610 2.20 -19.78 23.66
N ASN A 611 2.56 -19.14 22.55
CA ASN A 611 1.90 -17.89 22.12
C ASN A 611 0.43 -18.07 21.72
N ILE A 612 0.05 -19.25 21.20
CA ILE A 612 -1.36 -19.57 20.94
C ILE A 612 -2.09 -19.80 22.28
N ALA A 613 -1.47 -20.55 23.19
CA ALA A 613 -2.01 -20.82 24.53
C ALA A 613 -2.29 -19.52 25.30
N LEU A 614 -1.35 -18.56 25.31
CA LEU A 614 -1.56 -17.25 25.95
C LEU A 614 -2.80 -16.52 25.38
N LYS A 615 -3.04 -16.61 24.07
CA LYS A 615 -4.23 -16.02 23.43
C LYS A 615 -5.52 -16.76 23.78
N ILE A 616 -5.43 -18.08 24.00
CA ILE A 616 -6.56 -18.88 24.47
C ILE A 616 -6.90 -18.47 25.91
N ASN A 617 -5.92 -18.33 26.81
CA ASN A 617 -6.15 -17.91 28.19
C ASN A 617 -6.91 -16.58 28.27
N VAL A 618 -6.48 -15.55 27.51
CA VAL A 618 -7.17 -14.24 27.46
C VAL A 618 -8.60 -14.36 26.95
N LYS A 619 -8.86 -15.18 25.92
CA LYS A 619 -10.23 -15.40 25.40
C LYS A 619 -11.13 -16.13 26.38
N LEU A 620 -10.56 -17.00 27.19
CA LEU A 620 -11.26 -17.66 28.29
C LEU A 620 -11.39 -16.75 29.52
N GLY A 621 -10.98 -15.48 29.43
CA GLY A 621 -11.10 -14.48 30.50
C GLY A 621 -9.99 -14.55 31.56
N GLY A 622 -8.92 -15.30 31.33
CA GLY A 622 -7.74 -15.32 32.19
C GLY A 622 -6.83 -14.11 31.99
N VAL A 623 -5.93 -13.89 32.95
CA VAL A 623 -4.98 -12.76 32.95
C VAL A 623 -3.56 -13.31 32.80
N THR A 624 -2.89 -12.97 31.69
CA THR A 624 -1.52 -13.46 31.47
C THR A 624 -0.50 -12.72 32.33
N THR A 625 -0.61 -11.40 32.41
CA THR A 625 0.31 -10.48 33.13
C THR A 625 -0.42 -9.17 33.43
N ALA A 626 -0.15 -8.56 34.58
CA ALA A 626 -0.61 -7.22 34.94
C ALA A 626 0.57 -6.32 35.35
N ALA A 627 0.39 -4.99 35.27
CA ALA A 627 1.34 -4.05 35.86
C ALA A 627 1.01 -3.87 37.34
N LEU A 628 2.04 -3.70 38.18
CA LEU A 628 1.84 -3.53 39.62
C LEU A 628 1.01 -2.25 39.91
N PRO A 629 -0.16 -2.34 40.59
CA PRO A 629 -1.11 -1.21 40.72
C PRO A 629 -0.52 0.08 41.30
N ARG A 630 0.38 -0.02 42.29
CA ARG A 630 1.05 1.15 42.91
C ARG A 630 1.90 1.97 41.93
N GLN A 631 2.31 1.41 40.80
CA GLN A 631 3.07 2.13 39.76
C GLN A 631 2.17 2.86 38.75
N LEU A 632 0.88 2.53 38.70
CA LEU A 632 -0.10 3.17 37.81
C LEU A 632 -0.59 4.50 38.41
N GLU A 633 -0.74 4.57 39.72
CA GLU A 633 -1.16 5.79 40.43
C GLU A 633 -0.11 6.93 40.36
N GLN A 634 1.18 6.59 40.24
CA GLN A 634 2.27 7.57 40.12
C GLN A 634 2.53 8.05 38.69
N ASN A 635 2.00 7.38 37.66
CA ASN A 635 2.29 7.66 36.24
C ASN A 635 1.09 8.15 35.41
N GLY A 636 0.02 8.58 36.08
CA GLY A 636 -1.19 9.07 35.43
C GLY A 636 -2.30 8.03 35.45
N THR A 637 -3.43 8.43 36.02
CA THR A 637 -4.64 7.64 36.18
C THR A 637 -5.16 7.15 34.83
N LEU A 638 -5.09 5.84 34.59
CA LEU A 638 -5.97 5.20 33.61
C LEU A 638 -7.27 4.86 34.36
N SER A 639 -8.29 5.69 34.20
CA SER A 639 -9.63 5.38 34.72
C SER A 639 -10.23 4.22 33.92
N LEU A 640 -10.03 2.99 34.39
CA LEU A 640 -10.85 1.86 34.00
C LEU A 640 -12.11 1.91 34.87
N HIS A 641 -13.20 2.45 34.33
CA HIS A 641 -14.50 2.33 34.97
C HIS A 641 -14.87 0.84 35.09
N PRO A 642 -15.44 0.40 36.24
CA PRO A 642 -15.96 -0.96 36.37
C PRO A 642 -17.02 -1.19 35.29
N ARG A 643 -16.93 -2.36 34.63
CA ARG A 643 -17.89 -2.83 33.63
C ARG A 643 -19.29 -2.84 34.23
N ASN A 644 -20.11 -1.84 33.90
CA ASN A 644 -21.55 -2.05 33.90
C ASN A 644 -21.87 -3.08 32.83
N GLN A 645 -22.51 -4.17 33.26
CA GLN A 645 -23.03 -5.21 32.40
C GLN A 645 -24.09 -4.60 31.47
N ARG A 646 -23.70 -4.22 30.26
CA ARG A 646 -24.51 -4.15 29.03
C ARG A 646 -23.62 -3.72 27.86
N SER A 647 -23.71 -4.47 26.77
CA SER A 647 -23.07 -4.27 25.45
C SER A 647 -21.54 -4.15 25.42
N SER A 648 -20.86 -5.21 24.96
CA SER A 648 -19.45 -5.17 24.61
C SER A 648 -19.27 -5.13 23.08
N SER A 649 -19.08 -3.93 22.55
CA SER A 649 -18.50 -3.68 21.22
C SER A 649 -17.27 -2.78 21.40
N VAL A 650 -16.12 -3.39 21.71
CA VAL A 650 -14.83 -2.69 21.64
C VAL A 650 -14.12 -3.16 20.39
N SER A 651 -14.34 -2.42 19.31
CA SER A 651 -13.59 -2.55 18.06
C SER A 651 -12.14 -2.14 18.32
N THR A 652 -11.20 -3.00 17.94
CA THR A 652 -9.80 -2.60 17.80
C THR A 652 -9.69 -1.87 16.48
N CYS A 653 -9.56 -0.54 16.54
CA CYS A 653 -9.42 0.32 15.36
C CYS A 653 -8.05 0.07 14.70
N LEU A 654 -8.02 -0.91 13.78
CA LEU A 654 -7.04 -0.99 12.70
C LEU A 654 -7.76 -0.54 11.44
N THR A 655 -7.59 0.73 11.08
CA THR A 655 -8.20 1.32 9.89
C THR A 655 -7.59 0.69 8.64
N VAL A 656 -8.23 -0.36 8.13
CA VAL A 656 -8.19 -0.73 6.72
C VAL A 656 -9.63 -0.57 6.23
N GLU A 657 -9.93 0.58 5.62
CA GLU A 657 -11.24 0.83 5.02
C GLU A 657 -11.51 -0.21 3.91
N ARG A 658 -12.41 -1.16 4.20
CA ARG A 658 -13.19 -1.87 3.18
C ARG A 658 -14.65 -1.51 3.39
N LYS A 659 -15.22 -0.75 2.44
CA LYS A 659 -16.64 -0.41 2.37
C LYS A 659 -17.48 -1.69 2.25
N ALA A 660 -18.14 -2.08 3.34
CA ALA A 660 -19.30 -2.98 3.31
C ALA A 660 -20.51 -2.19 3.82
N LYS A 661 -21.55 -2.06 2.99
CA LYS A 661 -22.82 -1.44 3.36
C LYS A 661 -23.61 -2.44 4.22
N CYS A 662 -23.68 -2.21 5.53
CA CYS A 662 -24.67 -2.86 6.39
C CYS A 662 -25.97 -2.04 6.38
N ARG A 663 -27.07 -2.68 5.98
CA ARG A 663 -28.43 -2.19 6.25
C ARG A 663 -28.76 -2.58 7.70
N SER A 664 -29.12 -1.61 8.52
CA SER A 664 -29.67 -1.83 9.86
C SER A 664 -31.08 -2.42 9.75
N LEU A 665 -31.32 -3.59 10.36
CA LEU A 665 -32.64 -4.09 10.70
C LEU A 665 -32.92 -3.81 12.19
N PRO A 666 -34.18 -3.53 12.58
CA PRO A 666 -34.53 -3.15 13.95
C PRO A 666 -34.56 -4.34 14.92
N CYS A 667 -34.32 -4.04 16.21
CA CYS A 667 -34.37 -4.95 17.36
C CYS A 667 -35.73 -5.65 17.52
N PRO A 668 -35.78 -6.95 17.85
CA PRO A 668 -37.00 -7.67 18.22
C PRO A 668 -37.13 -7.72 19.75
N ASP A 669 -37.59 -6.63 20.37
CA ASP A 669 -38.06 -6.64 21.78
C ASP A 669 -39.45 -5.98 21.83
N GLN A 670 -40.40 -6.57 21.10
CA GLN A 670 -41.84 -6.42 21.30
C GLN A 670 -42.51 -7.69 20.78
N LEU A 671 -42.60 -8.70 21.65
CA LEU A 671 -43.67 -9.70 21.65
C LEU A 671 -43.61 -10.40 23.02
N ILE A 672 -44.60 -10.03 23.84
CA ILE A 672 -44.93 -10.40 25.23
C ILE A 672 -44.29 -9.48 26.27
#